data_AF-A0A7J6S028-F1
#
_entry.id   AF-A0A7J6S028-F1
#
_cell.length_a   1.000
_cell.length_b   1.000
_cell.length_c   1.000
_cell.angle_alpha   90.00
_cell.angle_beta   90.00
_cell.angle_gamma   90.00
#
_symmetry.space_group_name_H-M   'P 1'
#
loop_
_entity.id
_entity.type
_entity.pdbx_description
1 polymer ?
#
loop_
_entity_poly.entity_id
_entity_poly.type
_entity_poly.pdbx_seq_one_letter_code
_entity_poly.pdbx_strand_id
1 'polypeptide(L)'
;YWRDAMFKLVRLTIGSCIPCLKARATRQHNYLVTQVQTLLTEGLWQVVGVDLAGPYGRSSTTATDATTEDTNKSHYLLLVHDYVSGYTVARPLRDSKSTTVASVLDCVFLEHGSPAVLLTDHDRTILSGKAVKLTLARHGTRHYILPGYSYHLGFWERAHKDFVEVTRALQASRPVTGPHAPAPTTETSYIADYMVAVRAYNHTPRLWANVTPFQLHFGYSGRLPGLHPETDNAVDWDTLNMRYTSTNIVDFIQKNVPLLTEAREKMESTLGEYLELWRIKQQRHLERYTNENPNDYEPKLFDLIFTTKRSDSSIGNHLQTHWSGPFTIVQLQGSSMVKAIQGILLEGLGGVTAKEDRTTAIVPLSYGASESFSLKNVVHARALQEAVSNYYQKSQRAYLDSDGTLRTMKLTTPSQPDDSRRVSMARDRTALQHAHLPMPAHLRSEDHGGEETTEDLPPLSPRPAHDGLEAEQEQEDPSSSSTAFNSPLAWATPTPGDTNEEQLHVEGTSTPEQMTEEDSPPDDVDITSKLRECLGDSTRPMFGKFTTSCPPSGSLVVSTKAPHIGLAKVTDDVISDSHIQLQALDVVEEDGMITTPEISSIDLYTTPYDSVIYVRPSSSNWTRARGKQLRDLLIK
;
A
#
# COMPACT_ATOMS: atom_id res chain seq x y z
N TYR A 1 -15.75 26.85 47.06
CA TYR A 1 -15.28 25.69 47.83
C TYR A 1 -13.76 25.61 47.75
N TRP A 2 -13.07 25.34 48.86
CA TRP A 2 -11.63 25.05 48.89
C TRP A 2 -11.41 23.78 49.70
N ARG A 3 -10.66 22.82 49.14
CA ARG A 3 -10.33 21.53 49.77
C ARG A 3 -8.97 21.08 49.24
N ASP A 4 -8.18 20.42 50.08
CA ASP A 4 -6.93 19.80 49.65
C ASP A 4 -7.18 18.79 48.52
N ALA A 5 -6.24 18.75 47.57
CA ALA A 5 -6.29 17.90 46.38
C ALA A 5 -7.50 18.12 45.45
N MET A 6 -8.17 19.28 45.49
CA MET A 6 -9.27 19.61 44.58
C MET A 6 -8.89 19.47 43.10
N PHE A 7 -7.67 19.87 42.72
CA PHE A 7 -7.15 19.67 41.35
C PHE A 7 -7.08 18.19 40.95
N LYS A 8 -6.68 17.30 41.87
CA LYS A 8 -6.62 15.85 41.61
C LYS A 8 -8.03 15.29 41.40
N LEU A 9 -9.00 15.74 42.19
CA LEU A 9 -10.40 15.36 42.04
C LEU A 9 -10.96 15.84 40.69
N VAL A 10 -10.77 17.12 40.36
CA VAL A 10 -11.23 17.70 39.08
C VAL A 10 -10.60 16.97 37.89
N ARG A 11 -9.28 16.71 37.94
CA ARG A 11 -8.58 15.96 36.89
C ARG A 11 -9.13 14.54 36.73
N LEU A 12 -9.42 13.85 37.85
CA LEU A 12 -10.00 12.51 37.82
C LEU A 12 -11.43 12.52 37.26
N THR A 13 -12.26 13.51 37.64
CA THR A 13 -13.63 13.67 37.13
C THR A 13 -13.65 13.98 35.63
N ILE A 14 -12.81 14.90 35.16
CA ILE A 14 -12.71 15.19 33.72
C ILE A 14 -12.12 13.99 32.98
N GLY A 15 -11.14 13.30 33.57
CA GLY A 15 -10.53 12.09 33.04
C GLY A 15 -11.42 10.85 33.03
N SER A 16 -12.54 10.85 33.75
CA SER A 16 -13.56 9.78 33.70
C SER A 16 -14.79 10.17 32.87
N CYS A 17 -14.92 11.44 32.49
CA CYS A 17 -16.05 11.94 31.72
C CYS A 17 -15.93 11.58 30.23
N ILE A 18 -16.53 10.45 29.84
CA ILE A 18 -16.48 9.93 28.46
C ILE A 18 -16.91 10.97 27.40
N PRO A 19 -18.02 11.74 27.56
CA PRO A 19 -18.39 12.78 26.60
C PRO A 19 -17.30 13.85 26.42
N CYS A 20 -16.70 14.33 27.51
CA CYS A 20 -15.62 15.33 27.45
C CYS A 20 -14.38 14.77 26.74
N LEU A 21 -14.03 13.52 27.02
CA LEU A 21 -12.88 12.87 26.38
C LEU A 21 -13.10 12.65 24.89
N LYS A 22 -14.31 12.24 24.47
CA LYS A 22 -14.68 12.12 23.06
C LYS A 22 -14.59 13.46 22.33
N ALA A 23 -15.08 14.53 22.95
CA ALA A 23 -14.99 15.89 22.38
C ALA A 23 -13.53 16.37 22.28
N ARG A 24 -12.67 16.00 23.24
CA ARG A 24 -11.24 16.29 23.20
C ARG A 24 -10.52 15.49 22.12
N ALA A 25 -10.87 14.21 21.92
CA ALA A 25 -10.29 13.36 20.88
C ALA A 25 -10.48 13.94 19.47
N THR A 26 -11.60 14.63 19.21
CA THR A 26 -11.83 15.36 17.95
C THR A 26 -10.77 16.41 17.66
N ARG A 27 -10.14 17.00 18.68
CA ARG A 27 -9.09 18.02 18.52
C ARG A 27 -7.69 17.43 18.36
N GLN A 28 -7.54 16.11 18.55
CA GLN A 28 -6.25 15.43 18.62
C GLN A 28 -6.08 14.42 17.49
N HIS A 29 -6.61 14.70 16.29
CA HIS A 29 -6.51 13.76 15.18
C HIS A 29 -5.03 13.53 14.81
N ASN A 30 -4.56 12.32 15.11
CA ASN A 30 -3.17 11.93 15.04
C ASN A 30 -2.98 11.08 13.79
N TYR A 31 -2.36 11.61 12.74
CA TYR A 31 -1.90 10.71 11.68
C TYR A 31 -0.64 10.01 12.20
N LEU A 32 -0.79 8.76 12.62
CA LEU A 32 0.32 7.87 12.92
C LEU A 32 0.81 7.28 11.59
N VAL A 33 1.91 7.83 11.08
CA VAL A 33 2.70 7.23 9.99
C VAL A 33 4.02 6.77 10.61
N THR A 34 3.97 5.91 11.62
CA THR A 34 5.18 5.50 12.36
C THR A 34 6.06 4.53 11.58
N GLN A 35 5.54 3.94 10.50
CA GLN A 35 6.36 3.22 9.54
C GLN A 35 6.01 3.70 8.15
N VAL A 36 7.07 4.00 7.38
CA VAL A 36 7.04 4.02 5.91
C VAL A 36 6.16 2.85 5.47
N GLN A 37 5.40 3.00 4.38
CA GLN A 37 4.95 1.81 3.68
C GLN A 37 6.21 1.07 3.24
N THR A 38 6.78 0.24 4.12
CA THR A 38 7.91 -0.61 3.85
C THR A 38 7.53 -1.29 2.57
N LEU A 39 8.40 -1.22 1.56
CA LEU A 39 8.10 -1.77 0.24
C LEU A 39 7.47 -3.14 0.44
N LEU A 40 6.16 -3.22 0.18
CA LEU A 40 5.44 -4.50 0.24
C LEU A 40 5.85 -5.39 -0.93
N THR A 41 6.65 -4.84 -1.85
CA THR A 41 6.98 -5.38 -3.15
C THR A 41 8.33 -4.84 -3.62
N GLU A 42 9.10 -5.69 -4.29
CA GLU A 42 10.30 -5.32 -5.04
C GLU A 42 10.07 -5.37 -6.56
N GLY A 43 8.86 -5.73 -6.99
CA GLY A 43 8.53 -5.96 -8.39
C GLY A 43 7.32 -5.17 -8.86
N LEU A 44 7.31 -4.89 -10.15
CA LEU A 44 6.16 -4.35 -10.86
C LEU A 44 4.99 -5.32 -10.75
N TRP A 45 3.79 -4.78 -10.60
CA TRP A 45 2.54 -5.55 -10.61
C TRP A 45 2.42 -6.64 -9.54
N GLN A 46 3.31 -6.67 -8.54
CA GLN A 46 3.20 -7.62 -7.43
C GLN A 46 2.07 -7.24 -6.46
N VAL A 47 1.90 -5.94 -6.22
CA VAL A 47 0.87 -5.39 -5.32
C VAL A 47 0.08 -4.35 -6.09
N VAL A 48 -1.24 -4.55 -6.18
CA VAL A 48 -2.15 -3.60 -6.82
C VAL A 48 -3.22 -3.12 -5.84
N GLY A 49 -3.59 -1.85 -5.94
CA GLY A 49 -4.77 -1.29 -5.30
C GLY A 49 -5.95 -1.31 -6.27
N VAL A 50 -7.14 -1.66 -5.80
CA VAL A 50 -8.37 -1.63 -6.60
C VAL A 50 -9.44 -0.80 -5.94
N ASP A 51 -10.08 0.04 -6.73
CA ASP A 51 -11.15 0.93 -6.30
C ASP A 51 -12.21 1.12 -7.40
N LEU A 52 -13.38 1.61 -7.01
CA LEU A 52 -14.50 1.93 -7.88
C LEU A 52 -14.80 3.43 -7.84
N ALA A 53 -14.74 4.08 -9.00
CA ALA A 53 -15.10 5.49 -9.17
C ALA A 53 -16.48 5.62 -9.83
N GLY A 54 -17.37 6.43 -9.26
CA GLY A 54 -18.73 6.67 -9.77
C GLY A 54 -19.80 6.68 -8.66
N PRO A 55 -21.10 6.67 -9.01
CA PRO A 55 -21.64 6.70 -10.36
C PRO A 55 -21.49 8.07 -11.03
N TYR A 56 -21.15 8.07 -12.32
CA TYR A 56 -21.12 9.24 -13.19
C TYR A 56 -22.32 9.21 -14.14
N GLY A 57 -22.94 10.37 -14.38
CA GLY A 57 -24.01 10.53 -15.36
C GLY A 57 -25.31 9.77 -15.04
N ARG A 58 -25.58 9.42 -13.77
CA ARG A 58 -26.92 8.96 -13.38
C ARG A 58 -27.83 10.17 -13.15
N SER A 59 -28.82 10.37 -14.01
CA SER A 59 -29.91 11.30 -13.74
C SER A 59 -30.66 10.83 -12.48
N SER A 60 -30.86 11.73 -11.50
CA SER A 60 -31.49 11.41 -10.22
C SER A 60 -33.01 11.25 -10.29
N THR A 61 -33.57 11.18 -11.50
CA THR A 61 -35.00 10.97 -11.73
C THR A 61 -35.36 9.53 -11.38
N THR A 62 -36.33 9.43 -10.47
CA THR A 62 -36.95 8.23 -9.90
C THR A 62 -37.04 7.05 -10.88
N ALA A 63 -36.77 5.85 -10.37
CA ALA A 63 -36.61 4.55 -11.04
C ALA A 63 -37.78 4.05 -11.92
N THR A 64 -38.78 4.89 -12.20
CA THR A 64 -39.96 4.56 -13.01
C THR A 64 -39.80 4.83 -14.50
N ASP A 65 -38.85 5.69 -14.93
CA ASP A 65 -38.63 6.03 -16.34
C ASP A 65 -37.17 5.80 -16.81
N ALA A 66 -36.55 4.70 -16.38
CA ALA A 66 -35.28 4.28 -16.98
C ALA A 66 -35.55 3.87 -18.44
N THR A 67 -35.28 4.77 -19.39
CA THR A 67 -35.31 4.45 -20.81
C THR A 67 -34.30 3.33 -21.10
N THR A 68 -34.58 2.49 -22.09
CA THR A 68 -33.71 1.38 -22.51
C THR A 68 -32.27 1.82 -22.83
N GLU A 69 -32.05 3.10 -23.17
CA GLU A 69 -30.73 3.68 -23.41
C GLU A 69 -29.85 3.81 -22.15
N ASP A 70 -30.43 4.11 -20.99
CA ASP A 70 -29.64 4.28 -19.75
C ASP A 70 -29.07 2.96 -19.23
N THR A 71 -29.71 1.83 -19.51
CA THR A 71 -29.22 0.50 -19.10
C THR A 71 -27.92 0.08 -19.82
N ASN A 72 -27.60 0.69 -20.96
CA ASN A 72 -26.40 0.38 -21.74
C ASN A 72 -25.24 1.34 -21.48
N LYS A 73 -25.44 2.43 -20.73
CA LYS A 73 -24.39 3.40 -20.42
C LYS A 73 -23.47 2.88 -19.31
N SER A 74 -22.18 3.21 -19.43
CA SER A 74 -21.23 3.01 -18.35
C SER A 74 -21.42 4.11 -17.31
N HIS A 75 -21.49 3.74 -16.03
CA HIS A 75 -21.67 4.67 -14.93
C HIS A 75 -20.52 4.64 -13.93
N TYR A 76 -19.71 3.59 -13.95
CA TYR A 76 -18.61 3.41 -13.02
C TYR A 76 -17.31 3.18 -13.76
N LEU A 77 -16.20 3.32 -13.06
CA LEU A 77 -14.86 2.98 -13.50
C LEU A 77 -14.22 2.08 -12.45
N LEU A 78 -13.76 0.90 -12.87
CA LEU A 78 -12.84 0.10 -12.07
C LEU A 78 -11.43 0.63 -12.31
N LEU A 79 -10.75 0.97 -11.23
CA LEU A 79 -9.37 1.43 -11.25
C LEU A 79 -8.49 0.36 -10.60
N VAL A 80 -7.46 -0.08 -11.32
CA VAL A 80 -6.43 -1.01 -10.83
C VAL A 80 -5.10 -0.28 -10.90
N HIS A 81 -4.49 -0.03 -9.76
CA HIS A 81 -3.31 0.82 -9.62
C HIS A 81 -2.13 0.00 -9.12
N ASP A 82 -1.04 -0.05 -9.89
CA ASP A 82 0.20 -0.69 -9.47
C ASP A 82 0.90 0.12 -8.38
N TYR A 83 1.30 -0.54 -7.31
CA TYR A 83 1.92 0.11 -6.17
C TYR A 83 3.30 0.73 -6.49
N VAL A 84 4.09 0.07 -7.35
CA VAL A 84 5.49 0.46 -7.63
C VAL A 84 5.55 1.50 -8.75
N SER A 85 5.13 1.15 -9.95
CA SER A 85 5.17 2.05 -11.12
C SER A 85 4.19 3.21 -11.01
N GLY A 86 3.13 3.05 -10.21
CA GLY A 86 1.98 3.95 -10.20
C GLY A 86 1.15 3.87 -11.49
N TYR A 87 1.36 2.83 -12.30
CA TYR A 87 0.60 2.61 -13.54
C TYR A 87 -0.84 2.25 -13.19
N THR A 88 -1.78 2.93 -13.84
CA THR A 88 -3.22 2.74 -13.56
C THR A 88 -3.95 2.20 -14.77
N VAL A 89 -4.66 1.11 -14.59
CA VAL A 89 -5.62 0.58 -15.56
C VAL A 89 -7.02 1.05 -15.15
N ALA A 90 -7.71 1.70 -16.07
CA ALA A 90 -9.10 2.09 -15.90
C ALA A 90 -10.00 1.30 -16.86
N ARG A 91 -11.11 0.74 -16.34
CA ARG A 91 -12.09 0.01 -17.14
C ARG A 91 -13.51 0.51 -16.83
N PRO A 92 -14.26 0.99 -17.83
CA PRO A 92 -15.62 1.46 -17.61
C PRO A 92 -16.55 0.28 -17.31
N LEU A 93 -17.45 0.47 -16.35
CA LEU A 93 -18.45 -0.51 -15.94
C LEU A 93 -19.85 0.08 -16.02
N ARG A 94 -20.82 -0.74 -16.39
CA ARG A 94 -22.25 -0.38 -16.43
C ARG A 94 -22.86 -0.36 -15.03
N ASP A 95 -22.52 -1.36 -14.23
CA ASP A 95 -22.93 -1.46 -12.84
C ASP A 95 -21.75 -1.80 -11.94
N SER A 96 -21.96 -1.62 -10.64
CA SER A 96 -21.00 -1.92 -9.60
C SER A 96 -21.29 -3.30 -8.98
N LYS A 97 -21.81 -4.28 -9.74
CA LYS A 97 -22.07 -5.62 -9.20
C LYS A 97 -20.76 -6.43 -9.13
N SER A 98 -20.67 -7.30 -8.12
CA SER A 98 -19.47 -8.12 -7.92
C SER A 98 -19.15 -9.04 -9.10
N THR A 99 -20.14 -9.51 -9.85
CA THR A 99 -19.95 -10.33 -11.07
C THR A 99 -19.32 -9.53 -12.22
N THR A 100 -19.78 -8.29 -12.41
CA THR A 100 -19.26 -7.38 -13.44
C THR A 100 -17.81 -7.00 -13.11
N VAL A 101 -17.55 -6.64 -11.85
CA VAL A 101 -16.19 -6.34 -11.38
C VAL A 101 -15.26 -7.53 -11.52
N ALA A 102 -15.71 -8.74 -11.15
CA ALA A 102 -14.94 -9.96 -11.29
C ALA A 102 -14.55 -10.25 -12.75
N SER A 103 -15.50 -10.14 -13.68
CA SER A 103 -15.22 -10.32 -15.12
C SER A 103 -14.21 -9.32 -15.66
N VAL A 104 -14.26 -8.07 -15.20
CA VAL A 104 -13.31 -7.05 -15.67
C VAL A 104 -11.93 -7.21 -15.03
N LEU A 105 -11.85 -7.61 -13.76
CA LEU A 105 -10.59 -7.97 -13.11
C LEU A 105 -9.90 -9.13 -13.83
N ASP A 106 -10.65 -10.16 -14.22
CA ASP A 106 -10.14 -11.27 -15.04
C ASP A 106 -9.48 -10.76 -16.32
N CYS A 107 -10.18 -9.92 -17.10
CA CYS A 107 -9.62 -9.33 -18.31
C CYS A 107 -8.34 -8.53 -18.02
N VAL A 108 -8.33 -7.68 -16.99
CA VAL A 108 -7.13 -6.90 -16.63
C VAL A 108 -5.97 -7.81 -16.25
N PHE A 109 -6.21 -8.90 -15.53
CA PHE A 109 -5.15 -9.84 -15.13
C PHE A 109 -4.64 -10.71 -16.27
N LEU A 110 -5.48 -11.01 -17.26
CA LEU A 110 -5.05 -11.67 -18.49
C LEU A 110 -4.20 -10.74 -19.38
N GLU A 111 -4.49 -9.43 -19.37
CA GLU A 111 -3.75 -8.43 -20.16
C GLU A 111 -2.41 -8.03 -19.53
N HIS A 112 -2.38 -7.83 -18.21
CA HIS A 112 -1.23 -7.26 -17.50
C HIS A 112 -0.47 -8.27 -16.63
N GLY A 113 -0.98 -9.49 -16.51
CA GLY A 113 -0.50 -10.49 -15.56
C GLY A 113 -1.29 -10.48 -14.25
N SER A 114 -1.20 -11.60 -13.53
CA SER A 114 -1.89 -11.76 -12.24
C SER A 114 -1.01 -11.22 -11.10
N PRO A 115 -1.49 -10.26 -10.30
CA PRO A 115 -0.73 -9.74 -9.19
C PRO A 115 -0.66 -10.77 -8.05
N ALA A 116 0.40 -10.70 -7.25
CA ALA A 116 0.52 -11.54 -6.05
C ALA A 116 -0.47 -11.11 -4.97
N VAL A 117 -0.69 -9.80 -4.84
CA VAL A 117 -1.52 -9.18 -3.82
C VAL A 117 -2.42 -8.11 -4.42
N LEU A 118 -3.70 -8.15 -4.05
CA LEU A 118 -4.69 -7.12 -4.35
C LEU A 118 -5.19 -6.51 -3.05
N LEU A 119 -5.15 -5.18 -2.97
CA LEU A 119 -5.61 -4.37 -1.86
C LEU A 119 -6.90 -3.65 -2.25
N THR A 120 -7.90 -3.66 -1.36
CA THR A 120 -9.14 -2.87 -1.53
C THR A 120 -9.45 -2.11 -0.26
N ASP A 121 -10.34 -1.12 -0.38
CA ASP A 121 -11.04 -0.58 0.77
C ASP A 121 -12.02 -1.62 1.38
N HIS A 122 -12.68 -1.24 2.47
CA HIS A 122 -13.62 -2.11 3.19
C HIS A 122 -15.01 -2.14 2.55
N ASP A 123 -15.09 -2.28 1.23
CA ASP A 123 -16.34 -2.58 0.55
C ASP A 123 -16.72 -4.05 0.73
N ARG A 124 -17.63 -4.27 1.69
CA ARG A 124 -18.17 -5.58 2.03
C ARG A 124 -19.06 -6.18 0.95
N THR A 125 -19.53 -5.39 0.00
CA THR A 125 -20.62 -5.77 -0.90
C THR A 125 -20.12 -6.10 -2.30
N ILE A 126 -19.23 -5.30 -2.88
CA ILE A 126 -18.82 -5.45 -4.28
C ILE A 126 -17.48 -6.17 -4.35
N LEU A 127 -16.43 -5.54 -3.81
CA LEU A 127 -15.05 -6.05 -3.88
C LEU A 127 -14.83 -7.26 -2.98
N SER A 128 -15.59 -7.40 -1.89
CA SER A 128 -15.57 -8.58 -1.01
C SER A 128 -16.52 -9.71 -1.44
N GLY A 129 -17.20 -9.56 -2.58
CA GLY A 129 -18.19 -10.50 -3.10
C GLY A 129 -17.59 -11.85 -3.52
N LYS A 130 -18.42 -12.90 -3.53
CA LYS A 130 -18.01 -14.28 -3.87
C LYS A 130 -17.40 -14.40 -5.26
N ALA A 131 -17.97 -13.69 -6.26
CA ALA A 131 -17.48 -13.73 -7.64
C ALA A 131 -16.06 -13.17 -7.79
N VAL A 132 -15.77 -12.05 -7.11
CA VAL A 132 -14.43 -11.45 -7.07
C VAL A 132 -13.46 -12.43 -6.41
N LYS A 133 -13.79 -12.94 -5.21
CA LYS A 133 -12.95 -13.92 -4.51
C LYS A 133 -12.62 -15.16 -5.33
N LEU A 134 -13.59 -15.70 -6.07
CA LEU A 134 -13.37 -16.85 -6.96
C LEU A 134 -12.40 -16.51 -8.09
N THR A 135 -12.54 -15.33 -8.69
CA THR A 135 -11.63 -14.84 -9.72
C THR A 135 -10.22 -14.69 -9.16
N LEU A 136 -10.06 -14.02 -8.02
CA LEU A 136 -8.75 -13.87 -7.37
C LEU A 136 -8.10 -15.22 -7.05
N ALA A 137 -8.87 -16.19 -6.56
CA ALA A 137 -8.38 -17.55 -6.30
C ALA A 137 -7.89 -18.24 -7.57
N ARG A 138 -8.61 -18.09 -8.70
CA ARG A 138 -8.18 -18.65 -10.00
C ARG A 138 -6.85 -18.07 -10.49
N HIS A 139 -6.60 -16.79 -10.21
CA HIS A 139 -5.35 -16.10 -10.56
C HIS A 139 -4.24 -16.27 -9.52
N GLY A 140 -4.50 -16.98 -8.41
CA GLY A 140 -3.53 -17.11 -7.31
C GLY A 140 -3.28 -15.81 -6.54
N THR A 141 -4.13 -14.80 -6.71
CA THR A 141 -3.99 -13.47 -6.10
C THR A 141 -4.54 -13.45 -4.68
N ARG A 142 -3.75 -12.97 -3.72
CA ARG A 142 -4.20 -12.79 -2.33
C ARG A 142 -4.95 -11.47 -2.18
N HIS A 143 -6.15 -11.52 -1.60
CA HIS A 143 -6.97 -10.34 -1.33
C HIS A 143 -6.80 -9.86 0.10
N TYR A 144 -6.37 -8.62 0.28
CA TYR A 144 -6.40 -7.95 1.58
C TYR A 144 -7.34 -6.75 1.54
N ILE A 145 -8.20 -6.68 2.55
CA ILE A 145 -9.15 -5.61 2.75
C ILE A 145 -8.58 -4.67 3.79
N LEU A 146 -8.34 -3.42 3.39
CA LEU A 146 -7.83 -2.38 4.29
C LEU A 146 -8.99 -1.82 5.13
N PRO A 147 -8.76 -1.47 6.41
CA PRO A 147 -9.77 -0.78 7.20
C PRO A 147 -10.16 0.55 6.54
N GLY A 148 -11.43 0.95 6.72
CA GLY A 148 -11.91 2.23 6.23
C GLY A 148 -11.02 3.39 6.71
N TYR A 149 -10.71 4.31 5.80
CA TYR A 149 -9.87 5.49 6.03
C TYR A 149 -8.43 5.18 6.47
N SER A 150 -7.92 4.00 6.15
CA SER A 150 -6.52 3.64 6.35
C SER A 150 -5.58 4.53 5.52
N TYR A 151 -4.42 4.92 6.08
CA TYR A 151 -3.38 5.64 5.34
C TYR A 151 -2.92 4.87 4.09
N HIS A 152 -3.02 3.54 4.11
CA HIS A 152 -2.64 2.69 2.98
C HIS A 152 -3.50 2.88 1.73
N LEU A 153 -4.71 3.44 1.85
CA LEU A 153 -5.54 3.82 0.70
C LEU A 153 -4.92 4.98 -0.10
N GLY A 154 -4.02 5.76 0.54
CA GLY A 154 -3.47 6.98 0.00
C GLY A 154 -2.71 6.82 -1.32
N PHE A 155 -2.14 5.64 -1.61
CA PHE A 155 -1.34 5.47 -2.83
C PHE A 155 -2.18 5.49 -4.11
N TRP A 156 -3.42 4.98 -4.08
CA TRP A 156 -4.34 5.10 -5.22
C TRP A 156 -5.28 6.31 -5.08
N GLU A 157 -5.71 6.67 -3.86
CA GLU A 157 -6.59 7.83 -3.64
C GLU A 157 -5.95 9.13 -4.13
N ARG A 158 -4.63 9.28 -3.96
CA ARG A 158 -3.91 10.47 -4.46
C ARG A 158 -3.96 10.54 -5.97
N ALA A 159 -3.79 9.41 -6.66
CA ALA A 159 -3.91 9.35 -8.11
C ALA A 159 -5.33 9.70 -8.57
N HIS A 160 -6.37 9.25 -7.83
CA HIS A 160 -7.77 9.58 -8.15
C HIS A 160 -8.03 11.08 -8.10
N LYS A 161 -7.46 11.78 -7.12
CA LYS A 161 -7.54 13.24 -7.06
C LYS A 161 -6.97 13.89 -8.33
N ASP A 162 -5.78 13.44 -8.75
CA ASP A 162 -5.14 13.97 -9.95
C ASP A 162 -5.99 13.66 -11.20
N PHE A 163 -6.59 12.46 -11.29
CA PHE A 163 -7.51 12.10 -12.40
C PHE A 163 -8.74 13.03 -12.45
N VAL A 164 -9.38 13.27 -11.30
CA VAL A 164 -10.55 14.16 -11.20
C VAL A 164 -10.19 15.58 -11.59
N GLU A 165 -9.05 16.10 -11.12
CA GLU A 165 -8.59 17.45 -11.45
C GLU A 165 -8.34 17.62 -12.94
N VAL A 166 -7.63 16.68 -13.58
CA VAL A 166 -7.39 16.70 -15.03
C VAL A 166 -8.70 16.54 -15.80
N THR A 167 -9.61 15.66 -15.36
CA THR A 167 -10.94 15.49 -15.98
C THR A 167 -11.72 16.80 -15.96
N ARG A 168 -11.73 17.51 -14.82
CA ARG A 168 -12.38 18.83 -14.71
C ARG A 168 -11.73 19.88 -15.61
N ALA A 169 -10.40 19.88 -15.71
CA ALA A 169 -9.69 20.79 -16.60
C ALA A 169 -10.04 20.53 -18.08
N LEU A 170 -10.11 19.25 -18.50
CA LEU A 170 -10.55 18.86 -19.85
C LEU A 170 -11.99 19.29 -20.14
N GLN A 171 -12.87 19.21 -19.14
CA GLN A 171 -14.25 19.67 -19.30
C GLN A 171 -14.35 21.18 -19.40
N ALA A 172 -13.56 21.91 -18.61
CA ALA A 172 -13.51 23.37 -18.62
C ALA A 172 -12.89 23.94 -19.91
N SER A 173 -11.99 23.21 -20.56
CA SER A 173 -11.32 23.65 -21.80
C SER A 173 -12.16 23.46 -23.06
N ARG A 174 -13.31 22.79 -22.98
CA ARG A 174 -14.19 22.59 -24.13
C ARG A 174 -14.87 23.89 -24.54
N PRO A 175 -14.97 24.18 -25.84
CA PRO A 175 -15.65 25.38 -26.32
C PRO A 175 -17.13 25.33 -25.93
N VAL A 176 -17.56 26.28 -25.10
CA VAL A 176 -18.94 26.44 -24.62
C VAL A 176 -19.87 26.91 -25.75
N THR A 177 -19.32 27.58 -26.77
CA THR A 177 -20.06 28.10 -27.92
C THR A 177 -19.24 27.92 -29.21
N GLY A 178 -19.92 27.71 -30.35
CA GLY A 178 -19.29 27.62 -31.68
C GLY A 178 -19.69 26.37 -32.48
N PRO A 179 -19.33 26.29 -33.78
CA PRO A 179 -19.67 25.18 -34.67
C PRO A 179 -19.01 23.84 -34.29
N HIS A 180 -18.04 23.86 -33.38
CA HIS A 180 -17.39 22.70 -32.78
C HIS A 180 -17.77 22.47 -31.31
N ALA A 181 -18.73 23.24 -30.76
CA ALA A 181 -19.24 22.97 -29.43
C ALA A 181 -19.97 21.61 -29.44
N PRO A 182 -19.61 20.67 -28.55
CA PRO A 182 -20.26 19.37 -28.51
C PRO A 182 -21.77 19.56 -28.25
N ALA A 183 -22.61 18.86 -29.01
CA ALA A 183 -24.05 18.84 -28.76
C ALA A 183 -24.30 18.41 -27.30
N PRO A 184 -25.31 19.00 -26.61
CA PRO A 184 -25.61 18.74 -25.19
C PRO A 184 -25.95 17.27 -24.86
N THR A 185 -26.01 16.39 -25.87
CA THR A 185 -26.40 14.97 -25.77
C THR A 185 -25.24 13.98 -25.63
N THR A 186 -23.96 14.40 -25.61
CA THR A 186 -22.86 13.47 -25.26
C THR A 186 -22.68 13.35 -23.74
N GLU A 187 -23.72 12.87 -23.06
CA GLU A 187 -23.75 12.57 -21.62
C GLU A 187 -22.71 11.52 -21.18
N THR A 188 -22.03 10.84 -22.11
CA THR A 188 -20.91 9.92 -21.84
C THR A 188 -19.53 10.60 -21.77
N SER A 189 -19.49 11.94 -21.75
CA SER A 189 -18.26 12.72 -21.74
C SER A 189 -17.34 12.44 -20.54
N TYR A 190 -17.88 12.35 -19.32
CA TYR A 190 -17.04 12.36 -18.11
C TYR A 190 -16.17 11.10 -17.99
N ILE A 191 -16.72 9.91 -18.26
CA ILE A 191 -15.94 8.66 -18.21
C ILE A 191 -14.84 8.65 -19.28
N ALA A 192 -15.15 9.13 -20.49
CA ALA A 192 -14.15 9.24 -21.55
C ALA A 192 -13.03 10.22 -21.17
N ASP A 193 -13.38 11.40 -20.66
CA ASP A 193 -12.41 12.40 -20.17
C ASP A 193 -11.56 11.84 -19.01
N TYR A 194 -12.16 11.07 -18.11
CA TYR A 194 -11.45 10.41 -17.02
C TYR A 194 -10.46 9.36 -17.52
N MET A 195 -10.84 8.57 -18.53
CA MET A 195 -9.92 7.62 -19.16
C MET A 195 -8.76 8.35 -19.87
N VAL A 196 -9.01 9.51 -20.48
CA VAL A 196 -7.95 10.37 -21.04
C VAL A 196 -7.04 10.89 -19.92
N ALA A 197 -7.60 11.31 -18.78
CA ALA A 197 -6.82 11.74 -17.61
C ALA A 197 -5.92 10.63 -17.07
N VAL A 198 -6.43 9.40 -16.97
CA VAL A 198 -5.64 8.21 -16.57
C VAL A 198 -4.52 7.95 -17.58
N ARG A 199 -4.80 8.02 -18.88
CA ARG A 199 -3.77 7.88 -19.92
C ARG A 199 -2.70 8.97 -19.78
N ALA A 200 -3.11 10.23 -19.66
CA ALA A 200 -2.18 11.35 -19.49
C ALA A 200 -1.27 11.14 -18.26
N TYR A 201 -1.85 10.71 -17.14
CA TYR A 201 -1.10 10.39 -15.92
C TYR A 201 -0.06 9.28 -16.14
N ASN A 202 -0.45 8.18 -16.80
CA ASN A 202 0.47 7.07 -17.08
C ASN A 202 1.64 7.48 -17.98
N HIS A 203 1.47 8.49 -18.83
CA HIS A 203 2.52 8.99 -19.74
C HIS A 203 3.20 10.28 -19.26
N THR A 204 2.86 10.80 -18.09
CA THR A 204 3.52 12.00 -17.53
C THR A 204 4.70 11.57 -16.65
N PRO A 205 5.94 12.02 -16.93
CA PRO A 205 7.10 11.67 -16.13
C PRO A 205 6.95 12.16 -14.69
N ARG A 206 7.36 11.34 -13.73
CA ARG A 206 7.42 11.78 -12.34
C ARG A 206 8.58 12.74 -12.16
N LEU A 207 8.33 13.96 -11.70
CA LEU A 207 9.38 14.99 -11.50
C LEU A 207 10.61 14.51 -10.70
N TRP A 208 10.42 13.56 -9.78
CA TRP A 208 11.48 13.06 -8.90
C TRP A 208 12.27 11.86 -9.47
N ALA A 209 11.75 11.19 -10.51
CA ALA A 209 12.41 10.04 -11.14
C ALA A 209 12.66 10.22 -12.64
N ASN A 210 12.02 11.21 -13.27
CA ASN A 210 11.99 11.44 -14.72
C ASN A 210 11.63 10.21 -15.57
N VAL A 211 10.86 9.27 -15.02
CA VAL A 211 10.30 8.12 -15.74
C VAL A 211 8.78 8.16 -15.62
N THR A 212 8.08 7.77 -16.68
CA THR A 212 6.62 7.66 -16.70
C THR A 212 6.17 6.32 -16.08
N PRO A 213 4.98 6.26 -15.44
CA PRO A 213 4.41 4.97 -15.01
C PRO A 213 4.32 3.93 -16.14
N PHE A 214 4.00 4.36 -17.36
CA PHE A 214 3.94 3.49 -18.54
C PHE A 214 5.31 2.87 -18.87
N GLN A 215 6.36 3.69 -18.93
CA GLN A 215 7.72 3.21 -19.22
C GLN A 215 8.21 2.22 -18.17
N LEU A 216 7.90 2.47 -16.89
CA LEU A 216 8.23 1.52 -15.83
C LEU A 216 7.46 0.22 -16.00
N HIS A 217 6.16 0.28 -16.29
CA HIS A 217 5.31 -0.91 -16.38
C HIS A 217 5.64 -1.80 -17.58
N PHE A 218 5.92 -1.22 -18.74
CA PHE A 218 6.12 -1.96 -19.99
C PHE A 218 7.59 -2.05 -20.45
N GLY A 219 8.51 -1.30 -19.84
CA GLY A 219 9.92 -1.27 -20.22
C GLY A 219 10.22 -0.45 -21.48
N TYR A 220 9.23 0.20 -22.10
CA TYR A 220 9.41 1.04 -23.29
C TYR A 220 8.55 2.31 -23.25
N SER A 221 8.95 3.32 -24.04
CA SER A 221 8.20 4.57 -24.18
C SER A 221 6.93 4.37 -25.00
N GLY A 222 5.77 4.71 -24.44
CA GLY A 222 4.52 4.64 -25.17
C GLY A 222 4.39 5.74 -26.21
N ARG A 223 3.85 5.39 -27.38
CA ARG A 223 3.56 6.35 -28.45
C ARG A 223 2.25 7.09 -28.14
N LEU A 224 2.34 8.42 -28.09
CA LEU A 224 1.19 9.29 -27.93
C LEU A 224 0.73 9.84 -29.30
N PRO A 225 -0.56 10.18 -29.46
CA PRO A 225 -1.04 10.83 -30.68
C PRO A 225 -0.22 12.10 -30.96
N GLY A 226 0.26 12.22 -32.21
CA GLY A 226 1.08 13.37 -32.64
C GLY A 226 2.59 13.21 -32.43
N LEU A 227 3.05 12.16 -31.76
CA LEU A 227 4.48 11.81 -31.74
C LEU A 227 4.84 11.04 -33.00
N HIS A 228 5.71 11.62 -33.83
CA HIS A 228 6.36 10.88 -34.91
C HIS A 228 7.32 9.86 -34.31
N PRO A 229 7.42 8.64 -34.85
CA PRO A 229 8.45 7.71 -34.42
C PRO A 229 9.83 8.32 -34.69
N GLU A 230 10.70 8.31 -33.70
CA GLU A 230 12.09 8.82 -33.82
C GLU A 230 12.88 8.08 -34.92
N THR A 231 12.36 6.95 -35.40
CA THR A 231 13.01 6.01 -36.31
C THR A 231 12.25 5.79 -37.63
N ASP A 232 11.55 6.81 -38.17
CA ASP A 232 10.85 6.68 -39.47
C ASP A 232 11.78 6.24 -40.64
N ASN A 233 13.09 6.45 -40.51
CA ASN A 233 14.11 5.99 -41.47
C ASN A 233 14.81 4.67 -41.10
N ALA A 234 14.49 4.06 -39.95
CA ALA A 234 15.16 2.83 -39.48
C ALA A 234 14.39 1.54 -39.81
N VAL A 235 13.12 1.66 -40.23
CA VAL A 235 12.39 0.50 -40.74
C VAL A 235 12.82 0.26 -42.18
N ASP A 236 13.76 -0.66 -42.36
CA ASP A 236 14.11 -1.19 -43.68
C ASP A 236 12.94 -2.06 -44.18
N TRP A 237 12.00 -1.41 -44.85
CA TRP A 237 10.79 -2.02 -45.40
C TRP A 237 11.12 -3.12 -46.42
N ASP A 238 12.24 -3.03 -47.12
CA ASP A 238 12.67 -4.03 -48.10
C ASP A 238 13.17 -5.29 -47.41
N THR A 239 13.96 -5.15 -46.34
CA THR A 239 14.36 -6.27 -45.48
C THR A 239 13.18 -6.88 -44.73
N LEU A 240 12.23 -6.05 -44.26
CA LEU A 240 10.98 -6.52 -43.66
C LEU A 240 10.22 -7.39 -44.67
N ASN A 241 10.00 -6.87 -45.88
CA ASN A 241 9.23 -7.55 -46.92
C ASN A 241 9.90 -8.87 -47.37
N MET A 242 11.24 -8.90 -47.48
CA MET A 242 12.00 -10.12 -47.78
C MET A 242 12.02 -11.14 -46.63
N ARG A 243 12.05 -10.70 -45.36
CA ARG A 243 12.05 -11.64 -44.22
C ARG A 243 10.67 -12.27 -44.05
N TYR A 244 9.60 -11.48 -43.96
CA TYR A 244 8.28 -11.98 -43.59
C TYR A 244 7.53 -12.75 -44.69
N THR A 245 8.04 -12.77 -45.92
CA THR A 245 7.53 -13.68 -46.97
C THR A 245 8.12 -15.09 -46.90
N SER A 246 9.22 -15.31 -46.16
CA SER A 246 9.86 -16.64 -46.05
C SER A 246 10.71 -16.89 -44.79
N THR A 247 10.40 -16.31 -43.63
CA THR A 247 11.21 -16.56 -42.41
C THR A 247 10.85 -17.84 -41.69
N ASN A 248 11.88 -18.65 -41.42
CA ASN A 248 11.88 -19.61 -40.32
C ASN A 248 11.73 -18.86 -38.99
N ILE A 249 10.63 -19.09 -38.28
CA ILE A 249 10.28 -18.43 -37.00
C ILE A 249 11.38 -18.64 -35.95
N VAL A 250 12.09 -19.78 -36.01
CA VAL A 250 13.15 -20.11 -35.03
C VAL A 250 14.37 -19.18 -35.20
N ASP A 251 14.82 -18.94 -36.43
CA ASP A 251 15.93 -18.03 -36.71
C ASP A 251 15.59 -16.57 -36.35
N PHE A 252 14.33 -16.17 -36.56
CA PHE A 252 13.86 -14.86 -36.14
C PHE A 252 13.89 -14.72 -34.62
N ILE A 253 13.37 -15.70 -33.87
CA ILE A 253 13.41 -15.68 -32.41
C ILE A 253 14.87 -15.64 -31.94
N GLN A 254 15.73 -16.56 -32.43
CA GLN A 254 17.14 -16.63 -32.03
C GLN A 254 17.90 -15.32 -32.27
N LYS A 255 17.68 -14.64 -33.40
CA LYS A 255 18.31 -13.34 -33.69
C LYS A 255 17.81 -12.20 -32.82
N ASN A 256 16.60 -12.29 -32.28
CA ASN A 256 16.02 -11.26 -31.42
C ASN A 256 16.19 -11.56 -29.91
N VAL A 257 16.59 -12.78 -29.52
CA VAL A 257 16.86 -13.11 -28.10
C VAL A 257 17.88 -12.14 -27.47
N PRO A 258 19.04 -11.82 -28.10
CA PRO A 258 20.00 -10.89 -27.50
C PRO A 258 19.42 -9.48 -27.25
N LEU A 259 18.64 -8.96 -28.20
CA LEU A 259 17.95 -7.67 -28.06
C LEU A 259 16.93 -7.68 -26.90
N LEU A 260 16.23 -8.80 -26.70
CA LEU A 260 15.29 -8.98 -25.59
C LEU A 260 16.03 -9.08 -24.25
N THR A 261 17.21 -9.71 -24.21
CA THR A 261 18.06 -9.78 -23.01
C THR A 261 18.58 -8.41 -22.64
N GLU A 262 19.12 -7.65 -23.59
CA GLU A 262 19.60 -6.27 -23.36
C GLU A 262 18.46 -5.35 -22.87
N ALA A 263 17.29 -5.43 -23.51
CA ALA A 263 16.12 -4.67 -23.10
C ALA A 263 15.66 -5.03 -21.67
N ARG A 264 15.75 -6.31 -21.30
CA ARG A 264 15.44 -6.79 -19.94
C ARG A 264 16.43 -6.25 -18.92
N GLU A 265 17.74 -6.32 -19.18
CA GLU A 265 18.77 -5.81 -18.27
C GLU A 265 18.66 -4.30 -18.07
N LYS A 266 18.36 -3.56 -19.14
CA LYS A 266 18.05 -2.14 -19.10
C LYS A 266 16.80 -1.83 -18.26
N MET A 267 15.77 -2.66 -18.37
CA MET A 267 14.55 -2.51 -17.56
C MET A 267 14.83 -2.81 -16.09
N GLU A 268 15.60 -3.86 -15.78
CA GLU A 268 15.96 -4.26 -14.43
C GLU A 268 16.80 -3.16 -13.72
N SER A 269 17.77 -2.58 -14.42
CA SER A 269 18.56 -1.45 -13.90
C SER A 269 17.71 -0.19 -13.69
N THR A 270 16.84 0.16 -14.64
CA THR A 270 15.92 1.31 -14.52
C THR A 270 14.96 1.15 -13.35
N LEU A 271 14.39 -0.05 -13.17
CA LEU A 271 13.52 -0.37 -12.03
C LEU A 271 14.27 -0.29 -10.70
N GLY A 272 15.50 -0.81 -10.66
CA GLY A 272 16.37 -0.75 -9.49
C GLY A 272 16.62 0.69 -9.03
N GLU A 273 17.02 1.57 -9.95
CA GLU A 273 17.23 3.00 -9.66
C GLU A 273 15.93 3.68 -9.20
N TYR A 274 14.81 3.40 -9.88
CA TYR A 274 13.52 3.95 -9.50
C TYR A 274 13.12 3.56 -8.07
N LEU A 275 13.26 2.27 -7.70
CA LEU A 275 12.96 1.78 -6.36
C LEU A 275 13.83 2.44 -5.30
N GLU A 276 15.10 2.68 -5.59
CA GLU A 276 16.02 3.40 -4.69
C GLU A 276 15.56 4.86 -4.46
N LEU A 277 15.29 5.60 -5.55
CA LEU A 277 14.79 6.97 -5.48
C LEU A 277 13.46 7.05 -4.74
N TRP A 278 12.59 6.06 -4.95
CA TRP A 278 11.31 5.94 -4.27
C TRP A 278 11.52 5.76 -2.77
N ARG A 279 12.41 4.84 -2.35
CA ARG A 279 12.75 4.62 -0.92
C ARG A 279 13.23 5.91 -0.27
N ILE A 280 14.17 6.62 -0.91
CA ILE A 280 14.71 7.90 -0.41
C ILE A 280 13.58 8.93 -0.27
N LYS A 281 12.70 9.04 -1.27
CA LYS A 281 11.56 9.97 -1.22
C LYS A 281 10.61 9.65 -0.06
N GLN A 282 10.30 8.38 0.16
CA GLN A 282 9.43 7.94 1.25
C GLN A 282 10.06 8.21 2.62
N GLN A 283 11.36 7.91 2.79
CA GLN A 283 12.08 8.19 4.02
C GLN A 283 12.09 9.69 4.34
N ARG A 284 12.37 10.56 3.37
CA ARG A 284 12.31 12.02 3.55
C ARG A 284 10.90 12.53 3.86
N HIS A 285 9.87 11.87 3.32
CA HIS A 285 8.49 12.20 3.67
C HIS A 285 8.21 11.89 5.14
N LEU A 286 8.68 10.73 5.63
CA LEU A 286 8.58 10.35 7.03
C LEU A 286 9.36 11.31 7.94
N GLU A 287 10.61 11.60 7.63
CA GLU A 287 11.46 12.50 8.44
C GLU A 287 10.79 13.87 8.63
N ARG A 288 10.25 14.46 7.54
CA ARG A 288 9.48 15.70 7.63
C ARG A 288 8.25 15.54 8.50
N TYR A 289 7.49 14.46 8.32
CA TYR A 289 6.26 14.23 9.07
C TYR A 289 6.52 14.05 10.58
N THR A 290 7.54 13.26 10.95
CA THR A 290 7.98 13.06 12.34
C THR A 290 8.41 14.37 12.99
N ASN A 291 9.10 15.24 12.24
CA ASN A 291 9.53 16.55 12.72
C ASN A 291 8.35 17.54 12.90
N GLU A 292 7.37 17.50 12.00
CA GLU A 292 6.20 18.40 12.02
C GLU A 292 5.15 17.98 13.05
N ASN A 293 4.99 16.68 13.28
CA ASN A 293 4.00 16.11 14.20
C ASN A 293 4.65 15.04 15.09
N PRO A 294 5.38 15.43 16.16
CA PRO A 294 5.96 14.49 17.11
C PRO A 294 4.81 13.79 17.86
N ASN A 295 4.36 12.67 17.33
CA ASN A 295 3.34 11.83 17.94
C ASN A 295 4.04 10.67 18.63
N ASP A 296 4.23 10.80 19.93
CA ASP A 296 4.95 9.82 20.75
C ASP A 296 4.09 8.61 21.16
N TYR A 297 2.83 8.54 20.70
CA TYR A 297 1.95 7.46 21.12
C TYR A 297 2.19 6.19 20.31
N GLU A 298 2.91 5.27 20.94
CA GLU A 298 3.02 3.88 20.50
C GLU A 298 1.90 3.04 21.15
N PRO A 299 1.03 2.39 20.37
CA PRO A 299 -0.09 1.60 20.89
C PRO A 299 0.41 0.35 21.63
N LYS A 300 -0.17 0.08 22.80
CA LYS A 300 0.13 -1.10 23.61
C LYS A 300 -1.11 -1.95 23.83
N LEU A 301 -0.92 -3.25 24.11
CA LEU A 301 -2.00 -4.10 24.56
C LEU A 301 -2.66 -3.49 25.81
N PHE A 302 -3.99 -3.60 25.87
CA PHE A 302 -4.84 -3.09 26.93
C PHE A 302 -4.89 -1.57 27.09
N ASP A 303 -4.33 -0.80 26.14
CA ASP A 303 -4.59 0.63 26.09
C ASP A 303 -6.08 0.89 25.78
N LEU A 304 -6.66 1.85 26.50
CA LEU A 304 -7.99 2.35 26.21
C LEU A 304 -7.93 3.41 25.13
N ILE A 305 -8.75 3.25 24.10
CA ILE A 305 -8.77 4.13 22.94
C ILE A 305 -10.17 4.59 22.60
N PHE A 306 -10.27 5.76 21.96
CA PHE A 306 -11.43 6.16 21.20
C PHE A 306 -11.16 5.93 19.72
N THR A 307 -12.20 5.54 18.98
CA THR A 307 -12.08 5.28 17.55
C THR A 307 -13.14 6.03 16.74
N THR A 308 -12.80 6.47 15.53
CA THR A 308 -13.78 6.98 14.56
C THR A 308 -14.03 5.96 13.45
N LYS A 309 -15.30 5.77 13.08
CA LYS A 309 -15.72 4.98 11.91
C LYS A 309 -16.18 5.86 10.74
N ARG A 310 -16.07 7.19 10.86
CA ARG A 310 -16.60 8.15 9.88
C ARG A 310 -15.47 9.01 9.29
N SER A 311 -15.62 9.40 8.02
CA SER A 311 -14.77 10.41 7.38
C SER A 311 -14.97 11.78 8.05
N ASP A 312 -13.94 12.62 7.95
CA ASP A 312 -13.99 14.03 8.35
C ASP A 312 -15.09 14.83 7.62
N SER A 313 -15.61 14.29 6.51
CA SER A 313 -16.54 14.94 5.59
C SER A 313 -18.03 14.67 5.87
N SER A 314 -18.44 14.09 7.02
CA SER A 314 -19.87 13.86 7.28
C SER A 314 -20.61 15.20 7.54
N ILE A 315 -21.13 15.80 6.47
CA ILE A 315 -22.01 16.97 6.50
C ILE A 315 -23.32 16.58 7.21
N GLY A 316 -23.81 17.44 8.11
CA GLY A 316 -25.12 17.27 8.79
C GLY A 316 -25.10 16.81 10.25
N ASN A 317 -23.93 16.50 10.83
CA ASN A 317 -23.80 16.00 12.21
C ASN A 317 -23.17 17.02 13.18
N HIS A 318 -23.47 18.31 13.03
CA HIS A 318 -22.74 19.41 13.67
C HIS A 318 -22.68 19.41 15.22
N LEU A 319 -23.40 18.50 15.90
CA LEU A 319 -23.39 18.37 17.37
C LEU A 319 -23.20 16.91 17.86
N GLN A 320 -23.05 15.92 16.98
CA GLN A 320 -22.84 14.53 17.40
C GLN A 320 -21.35 14.21 17.57
N THR A 321 -21.00 13.39 18.56
CA THR A 321 -19.62 12.92 18.72
C THR A 321 -19.27 11.91 17.63
N HIS A 322 -18.27 12.20 16.80
CA HIS A 322 -17.76 11.27 15.79
C HIS A 322 -16.94 10.10 16.39
N TRP A 323 -16.54 10.23 17.66
CA TRP A 323 -15.75 9.24 18.37
C TRP A 323 -16.62 8.24 19.12
N SER A 324 -16.33 6.97 18.88
CA SER A 324 -16.92 5.82 19.55
C SER A 324 -15.96 5.24 20.59
N GLY A 325 -16.49 4.41 21.49
CA GLY A 325 -15.74 3.78 22.57
C GLY A 325 -16.08 4.34 23.96
N PRO A 326 -15.21 4.08 24.96
CA PRO A 326 -13.88 3.50 24.84
C PRO A 326 -13.84 2.04 24.35
N PHE A 327 -12.78 1.70 23.64
CA PHE A 327 -12.38 0.36 23.28
C PHE A 327 -11.07 0.00 23.99
N THR A 328 -10.79 -1.28 24.16
CA THR A 328 -9.50 -1.78 24.66
C THR A 328 -8.74 -2.47 23.53
N ILE A 329 -7.47 -2.14 23.33
CA ILE A 329 -6.61 -2.82 22.35
C ILE A 329 -6.34 -4.26 22.80
N VAL A 330 -6.60 -5.22 21.91
CA VAL A 330 -6.43 -6.65 22.15
C VAL A 330 -5.46 -7.31 21.18
N GLN A 331 -5.14 -6.66 20.06
CA GLN A 331 -4.11 -7.14 19.14
C GLN A 331 -3.43 -5.97 18.44
N LEU A 332 -2.11 -5.97 18.40
CA LEU A 332 -1.31 -5.07 17.57
C LEU A 332 -1.15 -5.71 16.19
N GLN A 333 -1.59 -5.04 15.12
CA GLN A 333 -1.55 -5.55 13.75
C GLN A 333 -0.53 -4.77 12.93
N GLY A 334 0.74 -5.13 13.11
CA GLY A 334 1.86 -4.38 12.56
C GLY A 334 1.90 -2.97 13.14
N SER A 335 2.33 -2.02 12.34
CA SER A 335 2.61 -0.64 12.76
C SER A 335 1.51 0.38 12.47
N SER A 336 0.42 -0.04 11.83
CA SER A 336 -0.58 0.88 11.29
C SER A 336 -2.01 0.52 11.68
N MET A 337 -2.21 -0.62 12.34
CA MET A 337 -3.53 -1.13 12.71
C MET A 337 -3.51 -1.77 14.09
N VAL A 338 -4.68 -1.75 14.73
CA VAL A 338 -4.94 -2.45 15.99
C VAL A 338 -6.29 -3.13 15.91
N LYS A 339 -6.45 -4.27 16.56
CA LYS A 339 -7.79 -4.77 16.91
C LYS A 339 -8.15 -4.36 18.32
N ALA A 340 -9.39 -3.92 18.47
CA ALA A 340 -9.91 -3.50 19.75
C ALA A 340 -11.31 -4.08 19.99
N ILE A 341 -11.64 -4.29 21.26
CA ILE A 341 -12.96 -4.72 21.72
C ILE A 341 -13.62 -3.57 22.47
N GLN A 342 -14.92 -3.38 22.27
CA GLN A 342 -15.65 -2.31 22.94
C GLN A 342 -15.72 -2.56 24.45
N GLY A 343 -15.38 -1.55 25.25
CA GLY A 343 -15.34 -1.67 26.71
C GLY A 343 -13.95 -1.54 27.30
N ILE A 344 -13.87 -1.82 28.60
CA ILE A 344 -12.65 -1.73 29.42
C ILE A 344 -12.26 -3.15 29.83
N LEU A 345 -11.21 -3.69 29.22
CA LEU A 345 -10.60 -4.96 29.59
C LEU A 345 -9.34 -4.73 30.43
N LEU A 346 -9.08 -5.64 31.36
CA LEU A 346 -7.89 -5.59 32.21
C LEU A 346 -7.23 -6.97 32.17
N GLU A 347 -5.92 -6.98 32.05
CA GLU A 347 -5.13 -8.21 32.08
C GLU A 347 -5.32 -8.94 33.43
N GLY A 348 -5.49 -10.26 33.38
CA GLY A 348 -5.68 -11.13 34.53
C GLY A 348 -7.13 -11.29 34.99
N LEU A 349 -8.07 -10.49 34.49
CA LEU A 349 -9.49 -10.58 34.87
C LEU A 349 -10.31 -11.30 33.82
N GLY A 350 -11.27 -12.13 34.26
CA GLY A 350 -12.26 -12.72 33.35
C GLY A 350 -11.65 -13.59 32.27
N GLY A 351 -10.52 -14.25 32.53
CA GLY A 351 -9.80 -15.06 31.54
C GLY A 351 -9.06 -14.25 30.47
N VAL A 352 -8.91 -12.94 30.63
CA VAL A 352 -8.13 -12.08 29.73
C VAL A 352 -6.65 -12.18 30.06
N THR A 353 -5.83 -12.63 29.13
CA THR A 353 -4.37 -12.76 29.31
C THR A 353 -3.62 -12.31 28.07
N ALA A 354 -2.42 -11.73 28.22
CA ALA A 354 -1.53 -11.51 27.10
C ALA A 354 -0.88 -12.85 26.67
N LYS A 355 -0.68 -13.03 25.36
CA LYS A 355 0.23 -14.07 24.87
C LYS A 355 1.69 -13.69 25.16
N GLU A 356 2.58 -14.67 25.07
CA GLU A 356 4.02 -14.49 25.30
C GLU A 356 4.64 -13.39 24.43
N ASP A 357 4.15 -13.24 23.19
CA ASP A 357 4.61 -12.23 22.25
C ASP A 357 4.25 -10.79 22.63
N ARG A 358 3.33 -10.60 23.60
CA ARG A 358 2.74 -9.31 24.00
C ARG A 358 2.19 -8.48 22.83
N THR A 359 1.89 -9.12 21.70
CA THR A 359 1.23 -8.48 20.57
C THR A 359 -0.26 -8.81 20.52
N THR A 360 -0.65 -9.94 21.10
CA THR A 360 -2.03 -10.44 21.07
C THR A 360 -2.51 -10.82 22.47
N ALA A 361 -3.73 -10.45 22.81
CA ALA A 361 -4.44 -10.87 24.01
C ALA A 361 -5.40 -12.03 23.69
N ILE A 362 -5.48 -13.00 24.60
CA ILE A 362 -6.52 -14.01 24.65
C ILE A 362 -7.70 -13.38 25.38
N VAL A 363 -8.84 -13.22 24.69
CA VAL A 363 -10.05 -12.62 25.26
C VAL A 363 -11.23 -13.58 25.07
N PRO A 364 -11.96 -13.92 26.14
CA PRO A 364 -13.14 -14.77 26.02
C PRO A 364 -14.24 -14.12 25.17
N LEU A 365 -14.96 -14.96 24.41
CA LEU A 365 -16.04 -14.55 23.51
C LEU A 365 -17.14 -13.74 24.21
N SER A 366 -17.30 -13.91 25.52
CA SER A 366 -18.26 -13.15 26.35
C SER A 366 -18.05 -11.64 26.34
N TYR A 367 -16.85 -11.15 25.98
CA TYR A 367 -16.57 -9.73 25.85
C TYR A 367 -16.91 -9.15 24.48
N GLY A 368 -17.32 -10.00 23.52
CA GLY A 368 -17.71 -9.59 22.18
C GLY A 368 -16.61 -9.77 21.13
N ALA A 369 -16.96 -9.47 19.87
CA ALA A 369 -16.04 -9.56 18.75
C ALA A 369 -15.06 -8.38 18.74
N SER A 370 -13.82 -8.65 18.30
CA SER A 370 -12.84 -7.60 18.05
C SER A 370 -13.04 -6.97 16.68
N GLU A 371 -12.78 -5.67 16.58
CA GLU A 371 -12.83 -4.90 15.34
C GLU A 371 -11.45 -4.32 15.03
N SER A 372 -11.05 -4.31 13.75
CA SER A 372 -9.80 -3.71 13.29
C SER A 372 -9.99 -2.22 13.00
N PHE A 373 -9.06 -1.40 13.51
CA PHE A 373 -9.00 0.05 13.29
C PHE A 373 -7.63 0.45 12.77
N SER A 374 -7.59 1.41 11.83
CA SER A 374 -6.35 2.09 11.47
C SER A 374 -5.93 3.02 12.61
N LEU A 375 -4.63 3.10 12.91
CA LEU A 375 -4.09 3.98 13.94
C LEU A 375 -4.40 5.46 13.69
N LYS A 376 -4.59 5.88 12.43
CA LYS A 376 -5.09 7.22 12.09
C LYS A 376 -6.44 7.55 12.74
N ASN A 377 -7.28 6.53 12.91
CA ASN A 377 -8.63 6.65 13.47
C ASN A 377 -8.67 6.34 14.96
N VAL A 378 -7.52 6.31 15.63
CA VAL A 378 -7.37 5.91 17.04
C VAL A 378 -6.76 7.05 17.84
N VAL A 379 -7.37 7.36 18.99
CA VAL A 379 -6.81 8.29 19.98
C VAL A 379 -6.72 7.61 21.33
N HIS A 380 -5.53 7.64 21.93
CA HIS A 380 -5.30 7.12 23.27
C HIS A 380 -6.13 7.88 24.31
N ALA A 381 -6.99 7.17 25.03
CA ALA A 381 -7.76 7.69 26.15
C ALA A 381 -6.92 7.75 27.43
N ARG A 382 -5.73 8.38 27.39
CA ARG A 382 -4.75 8.38 28.49
C ARG A 382 -5.34 8.77 29.85
N ALA A 383 -6.15 9.83 29.88
CA ALA A 383 -6.78 10.29 31.12
C ALA A 383 -7.77 9.26 31.71
N LEU A 384 -8.47 8.52 30.84
CA LEU A 384 -9.35 7.43 31.24
C LEU A 384 -8.55 6.22 31.71
N GLN A 385 -7.48 5.87 31.00
CA GLN A 385 -6.54 4.81 31.41
C GLN A 385 -6.01 5.09 32.82
N GLU A 386 -5.54 6.30 33.08
CA GLU A 386 -5.08 6.75 34.40
C GLU A 386 -6.19 6.62 35.45
N ALA A 387 -7.44 7.01 35.12
CA ALA A 387 -8.57 6.88 36.04
C ALA A 387 -8.92 5.41 36.36
N VAL A 388 -8.96 4.54 35.35
CA VAL A 388 -9.24 3.09 35.50
C VAL A 388 -8.16 2.42 36.33
N SER A 389 -6.88 2.69 36.07
CA SER A 389 -5.76 2.18 36.87
C SER A 389 -5.85 2.61 38.33
N ASN A 390 -6.26 3.86 38.60
CA ASN A 390 -6.48 4.36 39.96
C ASN A 390 -7.62 3.63 40.69
N TYR A 391 -8.69 3.24 39.99
CA TYR A 391 -9.77 2.43 40.57
C TYR A 391 -9.28 1.01 40.86
N TYR A 392 -8.53 0.42 39.93
CA TYR A 392 -7.99 -0.92 40.08
C TYR A 392 -7.05 -1.04 41.30
N GLN A 393 -6.16 -0.06 41.49
CA GLN A 393 -5.30 0.05 42.68
C GLN A 393 -6.09 0.14 44.00
N LYS A 394 -7.33 0.62 43.95
CA LYS A 394 -8.26 0.67 45.10
C LYS A 394 -9.16 -0.57 45.21
N SER A 395 -8.80 -1.66 44.54
CA SER A 395 -9.61 -2.89 44.47
C SER A 395 -11.02 -2.65 43.93
N GLN A 396 -11.16 -1.74 42.96
CA GLN A 396 -12.41 -1.46 42.26
C GLN A 396 -12.28 -1.78 40.77
N ARG A 397 -13.26 -2.51 40.25
CA ARG A 397 -13.42 -2.79 38.82
C ARG A 397 -14.25 -1.68 38.17
N ALA A 398 -13.61 -0.87 37.33
CA ALA A 398 -14.30 0.13 36.52
C ALA A 398 -14.87 -0.52 35.25
N TYR A 399 -16.09 -0.18 34.85
CA TYR A 399 -16.73 -0.67 33.62
C TYR A 399 -17.63 0.42 33.01
N LEU A 400 -17.89 0.32 31.72
CA LEU A 400 -18.91 1.12 31.05
C LEU A 400 -20.28 0.50 31.24
N ASP A 401 -21.23 1.29 31.69
CA ASP A 401 -22.62 0.88 31.81
C ASP A 401 -23.41 1.05 30.49
N SER A 402 -24.66 0.61 30.44
CA SER A 402 -25.51 0.66 29.24
C SER A 402 -25.79 2.08 28.74
N ASP A 403 -25.77 3.05 29.64
CA ASP A 403 -25.93 4.49 29.35
C ASP A 403 -24.61 5.18 28.93
N GLY A 404 -23.50 4.43 28.89
CA GLY A 404 -22.17 4.93 28.56
C GLY A 404 -21.45 5.63 29.72
N THR A 405 -21.99 5.58 30.94
CA THR A 405 -21.33 6.11 32.14
C THR A 405 -20.27 5.15 32.67
N LEU A 406 -19.20 5.71 33.24
CA LEU A 406 -18.18 4.92 33.94
C LEU A 406 -18.68 4.58 35.35
N ARG A 407 -18.91 3.30 35.61
CA ARG A 407 -19.31 2.78 36.92
C ARG A 407 -18.19 1.95 37.52
N THR A 408 -18.24 1.75 38.83
CA THR A 408 -17.30 0.87 39.53
C THR A 408 -18.03 -0.17 40.37
N MET A 409 -17.41 -1.33 40.55
CA MET A 409 -17.86 -2.37 41.47
C MET A 409 -16.67 -2.91 42.27
N LYS A 410 -16.93 -3.51 43.44
CA LYS A 410 -15.85 -4.13 44.23
C LYS A 410 -15.24 -5.31 43.47
N LEU A 411 -13.92 -5.32 43.39
CA LEU A 411 -13.14 -6.42 42.85
C LEU A 411 -13.10 -7.51 43.93
N THR A 412 -13.75 -8.64 43.67
CA THR A 412 -13.71 -9.80 44.56
C THR A 412 -12.78 -10.81 43.90
N THR A 413 -11.58 -10.97 44.47
CA THR A 413 -10.45 -11.79 44.00
C THR A 413 -9.92 -11.54 42.55
N PRO A 414 -8.58 -11.53 42.35
CA PRO A 414 -7.97 -11.17 41.07
C PRO A 414 -8.07 -12.24 39.96
N SER A 415 -8.69 -13.40 40.22
CA SER A 415 -8.76 -14.54 39.28
C SER A 415 -10.20 -15.00 38.99
N GLN A 416 -11.16 -14.07 38.88
CA GLN A 416 -12.54 -14.47 38.59
C GLN A 416 -12.73 -14.83 37.11
N PRO A 417 -13.15 -16.08 36.79
CA PRO A 417 -13.45 -16.48 35.42
C PRO A 417 -14.75 -15.86 34.86
N ASP A 418 -15.54 -15.17 35.70
CA ASP A 418 -16.89 -14.68 35.36
C ASP A 418 -17.02 -13.13 35.38
N ASP A 419 -15.91 -12.37 35.28
CA ASP A 419 -15.94 -10.88 35.25
C ASP A 419 -16.84 -10.35 34.13
N SER A 420 -16.81 -10.98 32.95
CA SER A 420 -17.67 -10.61 31.82
C SER A 420 -19.15 -10.70 32.17
N ARG A 421 -19.58 -11.80 32.79
CA ARG A 421 -20.97 -11.99 33.21
C ARG A 421 -21.37 -11.03 34.31
N ARG A 422 -20.48 -10.73 35.27
CA ARG A 422 -20.75 -9.73 36.31
C ARG A 422 -20.95 -8.33 35.72
N VAL A 423 -20.11 -7.94 34.77
CA VAL A 423 -20.27 -6.67 34.04
C VAL A 423 -21.57 -6.69 33.23
N SER A 424 -21.91 -7.79 32.57
CA SER A 424 -23.19 -7.95 31.86
C SER A 424 -24.38 -7.80 32.79
N MET A 425 -24.41 -8.53 33.90
CA MET A 425 -25.50 -8.47 34.89
C MET A 425 -25.64 -7.07 35.51
N ALA A 426 -24.52 -6.37 35.72
CA ALA A 426 -24.55 -5.00 36.21
C ALA A 426 -25.19 -4.05 35.18
N ARG A 427 -24.85 -4.19 33.89
CA ARG A 427 -25.47 -3.44 32.78
C ARG A 427 -26.95 -3.73 32.64
N ASP A 428 -27.33 -5.01 32.68
CA ASP A 428 -28.73 -5.43 32.56
C ASP A 428 -29.58 -4.86 33.69
N ARG A 429 -29.03 -4.84 34.92
CA ARG A 429 -29.71 -4.23 36.07
C ARG A 429 -29.93 -2.74 35.87
N THR A 430 -28.93 -1.99 35.39
CA THR A 430 -29.09 -0.56 35.12
C THR A 430 -30.09 -0.30 33.98
N ALA A 431 -30.02 -1.09 32.90
CA ALA A 431 -30.96 -0.98 31.78
C ALA A 431 -32.42 -1.20 32.22
N LEU A 432 -32.66 -2.21 33.07
CA LEU A 432 -33.99 -2.46 33.66
C LEU A 432 -34.45 -1.31 34.55
N GLN A 433 -33.56 -0.72 35.35
CA GLN A 433 -33.89 0.46 36.18
C GLN A 433 -34.29 1.67 35.33
N HIS A 434 -33.65 1.89 34.19
CA HIS A 434 -34.03 2.95 33.26
C HIS A 434 -35.33 2.66 32.50
N ALA A 435 -35.61 1.40 32.18
CA ALA A 435 -36.87 0.99 31.55
C ALA A 435 -38.10 1.20 32.48
N HIS A 436 -37.90 1.22 33.79
CA HIS A 436 -38.95 1.43 34.80
C HIS A 436 -39.12 2.89 35.26
N LEU A 437 -38.39 3.85 34.70
CA LEU A 437 -38.65 5.27 34.96
C LEU A 437 -39.83 5.74 34.10
N PRO A 438 -40.94 6.21 34.70
CA PRO A 438 -42.05 6.77 33.94
C PRO A 438 -41.57 8.05 33.24
N MET A 439 -41.83 8.14 31.94
CA MET A 439 -41.63 9.37 31.17
C MET A 439 -42.31 10.56 31.90
N PRO A 440 -41.63 11.70 32.09
CA PRO A 440 -42.26 12.88 32.69
C PRO A 440 -43.43 13.35 31.82
N ALA A 441 -44.60 13.54 32.42
CA ALA A 441 -45.86 13.86 31.74
C ALA A 441 -45.93 15.27 31.10
N HIS A 442 -44.80 15.96 30.91
CA HIS A 442 -44.77 17.38 30.54
C HIS A 442 -44.32 17.70 29.10
N LEU A 443 -44.26 16.71 28.20
CA LEU A 443 -44.08 16.93 26.76
C LEU A 443 -45.21 16.30 25.94
N ARG A 444 -46.46 16.48 26.39
CA ARG A 444 -47.62 16.48 25.49
C ARG A 444 -47.80 17.91 25.00
N SER A 445 -47.21 18.24 23.85
CA SER A 445 -47.59 19.41 23.09
C SER A 445 -48.95 19.15 22.43
N GLU A 446 -49.88 20.03 22.74
CA GLU A 446 -51.20 20.16 22.09
C GLU A 446 -51.06 20.60 20.63
N ASP A 447 -52.03 20.14 19.83
CA ASP A 447 -52.66 20.76 18.67
C ASP A 447 -51.83 21.26 17.48
N HIS A 448 -52.01 20.59 16.34
CA HIS A 448 -52.69 21.05 15.10
C HIS A 448 -53.14 19.74 14.39
N GLY A 449 -54.40 19.40 14.13
CA GLY A 449 -55.49 20.16 13.51
C GLY A 449 -55.63 19.71 12.04
N GLY A 450 -56.57 18.80 11.72
CA GLY A 450 -56.89 18.46 10.31
C GLY A 450 -57.54 17.09 10.05
N GLU A 451 -58.85 17.04 10.26
CA GLU A 451 -59.93 16.28 9.58
C GLU A 451 -59.79 14.80 9.12
N GLU A 452 -60.80 14.04 9.55
CA GLU A 452 -61.19 12.70 9.17
C GLU A 452 -61.81 12.64 7.75
N THR A 453 -61.52 11.57 7.01
CA THR A 453 -62.56 10.81 6.30
C THR A 453 -62.25 9.32 6.40
N THR A 454 -63.14 8.63 7.09
CA THR A 454 -63.25 7.19 7.31
C THR A 454 -63.99 6.51 6.17
N GLU A 455 -63.51 5.33 5.72
CA GLU A 455 -64.37 4.24 5.22
C GLU A 455 -63.81 2.87 5.68
N ASP A 456 -64.53 2.29 6.64
CA ASP A 456 -64.96 0.89 6.80
C ASP A 456 -64.03 -0.33 6.56
N LEU A 457 -63.70 -0.96 7.71
CA LEU A 457 -63.58 -2.38 8.12
C LEU A 457 -64.04 -3.50 7.12
N PRO A 458 -63.55 -4.78 7.19
CA PRO A 458 -63.40 -5.55 8.45
C PRO A 458 -62.21 -6.56 8.52
N PRO A 459 -62.04 -7.25 9.68
CA PRO A 459 -60.82 -7.98 10.04
C PRO A 459 -60.89 -9.46 9.67
N LEU A 460 -59.74 -10.08 9.40
CA LEU A 460 -59.62 -11.54 9.30
C LEU A 460 -58.58 -12.09 10.29
N SER A 461 -59.08 -13.05 11.05
CA SER A 461 -58.51 -13.85 12.12
C SER A 461 -57.31 -14.72 11.68
N PRO A 462 -56.56 -15.30 12.64
CA PRO A 462 -55.31 -15.99 12.38
C PRO A 462 -55.56 -17.42 11.89
N ARG A 463 -54.67 -17.94 11.04
CA ARG A 463 -54.64 -19.35 10.66
C ARG A 463 -53.34 -20.05 11.10
N PRO A 464 -53.40 -21.36 11.36
CA PRO A 464 -52.56 -22.06 12.30
C PRO A 464 -51.45 -22.88 11.63
N ALA A 465 -50.56 -23.40 12.49
CA ALA A 465 -49.60 -24.45 12.21
C ALA A 465 -50.24 -25.72 11.62
N HIS A 466 -49.53 -26.39 10.71
CA HIS A 466 -49.64 -27.82 10.51
C HIS A 466 -48.32 -28.41 9.99
N ASP A 467 -47.94 -29.50 10.65
CA ASP A 467 -46.86 -30.45 10.38
C ASP A 467 -46.97 -31.21 9.06
N GLY A 468 -45.84 -31.78 8.63
CA GLY A 468 -45.70 -32.83 7.61
C GLY A 468 -44.33 -32.74 6.93
N LEU A 469 -43.24 -33.27 7.49
CA LEU A 469 -42.75 -34.65 7.33
C LEU A 469 -42.89 -35.19 5.90
N GLU A 470 -41.84 -35.09 5.11
CA GLU A 470 -41.34 -36.21 4.29
C GLU A 470 -39.81 -36.16 4.25
N ALA A 471 -39.22 -37.29 4.59
CA ALA A 471 -37.80 -37.60 4.50
C ALA A 471 -37.56 -38.34 3.18
N GLU A 472 -36.51 -37.98 2.45
CA GLU A 472 -35.93 -38.87 1.45
C GLU A 472 -34.49 -39.18 1.84
N GLN A 473 -34.28 -40.47 2.07
CA GLN A 473 -33.02 -41.12 2.43
C GLN A 473 -32.12 -41.30 1.21
N GLU A 474 -30.84 -41.36 1.55
CA GLU A 474 -29.71 -41.89 0.81
C GLU A 474 -30.02 -43.15 -0.02
N GLN A 475 -29.45 -43.20 -1.22
CA GLN A 475 -29.15 -44.47 -1.87
C GLN A 475 -27.74 -44.38 -2.45
N GLU A 476 -26.80 -44.96 -1.70
CA GLU A 476 -25.55 -45.49 -2.21
C GLU A 476 -25.87 -46.65 -3.17
N ASP A 477 -25.10 -46.78 -4.26
CA ASP A 477 -24.67 -48.12 -4.67
C ASP A 477 -23.32 -48.08 -5.41
N PRO A 478 -22.49 -49.11 -5.22
CA PRO A 478 -21.12 -49.20 -5.72
C PRO A 478 -21.04 -50.02 -7.01
N SER A 479 -20.01 -49.79 -7.83
CA SER A 479 -19.16 -50.89 -8.33
C SER A 479 -18.03 -50.38 -9.24
N SER A 480 -16.91 -51.04 -9.01
CA SER A 480 -15.58 -50.91 -9.57
C SER A 480 -15.45 -51.37 -11.03
N SER A 481 -14.57 -50.73 -11.79
CA SER A 481 -13.53 -51.46 -12.52
C SER A 481 -12.30 -50.59 -12.76
N SER A 482 -11.18 -51.09 -12.25
CA SER A 482 -9.81 -50.62 -12.35
C SER A 482 -9.23 -50.72 -13.76
N THR A 483 -8.41 -49.74 -14.15
CA THR A 483 -7.09 -50.01 -14.76
C THR A 483 -6.11 -48.93 -14.30
N ALA A 484 -5.07 -49.39 -13.62
CA ALA A 484 -3.97 -48.63 -13.06
C ALA A 484 -3.02 -48.10 -14.16
N PHE A 485 -2.42 -46.93 -13.96
CA PHE A 485 -1.05 -46.62 -14.36
C PHE A 485 -0.48 -45.44 -13.53
N ASN A 486 0.43 -45.79 -12.63
CA ASN A 486 1.58 -45.08 -12.04
C ASN A 486 1.55 -43.56 -11.73
N SER A 487 1.74 -43.28 -10.44
CA SER A 487 2.17 -42.02 -9.79
C SER A 487 3.69 -41.73 -9.99
N PRO A 488 4.32 -40.77 -9.28
CA PRO A 488 4.63 -39.42 -9.77
C PRO A 488 6.14 -39.10 -9.79
N LEU A 489 6.59 -38.22 -10.70
CA LEU A 489 7.96 -37.69 -10.64
C LEU A 489 8.02 -36.47 -9.70
N ALA A 490 8.63 -36.68 -8.53
CA ALA A 490 9.21 -35.63 -7.70
C ALA A 490 10.59 -35.27 -8.26
N TRP A 491 10.90 -33.98 -8.39
CA TRP A 491 12.25 -33.51 -8.72
C TRP A 491 12.96 -33.06 -7.45
N ALA A 492 14.10 -33.69 -7.22
CA ALA A 492 14.98 -33.52 -6.09
C ALA A 492 15.90 -32.29 -6.26
N THR A 493 16.11 -31.59 -5.15
CA THR A 493 17.21 -30.65 -4.89
C THR A 493 18.56 -31.37 -4.77
N PRO A 494 19.67 -30.81 -5.26
CA PRO A 494 21.00 -31.28 -4.93
C PRO A 494 21.60 -30.51 -3.73
N THR A 495 22.06 -31.28 -2.75
CA THR A 495 23.04 -30.89 -1.73
C THR A 495 24.45 -30.98 -2.33
N PRO A 496 25.40 -30.12 -1.95
CA PRO A 496 26.82 -30.48 -1.94
C PRO A 496 27.25 -30.77 -0.50
N GLY A 497 27.88 -31.93 -0.34
CA GLY A 497 28.42 -32.42 0.92
C GLY A 497 29.79 -31.84 1.27
N ASP A 498 30.05 -31.91 2.57
CA ASP A 498 31.30 -31.65 3.26
C ASP A 498 32.45 -32.52 2.78
N THR A 499 33.65 -31.94 2.75
CA THR A 499 34.92 -32.66 2.97
C THR A 499 35.66 -32.00 4.13
N ASN A 500 35.89 -32.80 5.16
CA ASN A 500 36.65 -32.53 6.37
C ASN A 500 38.18 -32.69 6.17
N GLU A 501 38.89 -32.35 7.25
CA GLU A 501 40.30 -32.66 7.61
C GLU A 501 41.32 -31.57 7.21
N GLU A 502 42.24 -31.06 8.05
CA GLU A 502 42.64 -31.40 9.41
C GLU A 502 43.51 -30.24 10.02
N GLN A 503 43.41 -30.14 11.35
CA GLN A 503 44.30 -29.58 12.40
C GLN A 503 45.71 -29.00 12.04
N LEU A 504 46.14 -27.89 12.68
CA LEU A 504 46.93 -27.83 13.94
C LEU A 504 47.65 -26.46 14.15
N HIS A 505 47.82 -26.11 15.44
CA HIS A 505 48.49 -24.94 16.03
C HIS A 505 49.96 -24.68 15.61
N VAL A 506 50.46 -23.44 15.79
CA VAL A 506 51.49 -23.05 16.80
C VAL A 506 51.95 -21.58 16.63
N GLU A 507 52.17 -20.90 17.76
CA GLU A 507 52.75 -19.56 17.95
C GLU A 507 54.23 -19.46 17.53
N GLY A 508 54.73 -18.24 17.25
CA GLY A 508 56.19 -18.00 17.25
C GLY A 508 56.68 -16.69 16.64
N THR A 509 56.95 -15.70 17.49
CA THR A 509 57.80 -14.51 17.31
C THR A 509 59.22 -14.81 16.79
N SER A 510 59.76 -13.97 15.87
CA SER A 510 61.01 -13.19 16.02
C SER A 510 61.57 -12.64 14.68
N THR A 511 61.92 -11.35 14.68
CA THR A 511 62.77 -10.54 13.76
C THR A 511 64.26 -10.99 13.73
N PRO A 512 65.23 -10.35 13.01
CA PRO A 512 65.21 -9.44 11.82
C PRO A 512 66.33 -9.78 10.76
N GLU A 513 66.60 -8.83 9.85
CA GLU A 513 67.69 -8.72 8.84
C GLU A 513 67.33 -9.23 7.43
N GLN A 514 67.54 -8.52 6.31
CA GLN A 514 68.56 -7.52 5.98
C GLN A 514 68.12 -6.64 4.78
N MET A 515 68.81 -5.50 4.66
CA MET A 515 68.69 -4.39 3.71
C MET A 515 68.77 -4.79 2.22
N THR A 516 68.07 -4.07 1.34
CA THR A 516 68.68 -3.10 0.40
C THR A 516 67.60 -2.21 -0.24
N GLU A 517 67.91 -0.92 -0.27
CA GLU A 517 67.17 0.18 -0.89
C GLU A 517 67.11 0.03 -2.42
N GLU A 518 65.92 0.18 -3.01
CA GLU A 518 65.76 0.86 -4.30
C GLU A 518 64.45 1.68 -4.23
N ASP A 519 64.60 2.99 -4.41
CA ASP A 519 63.55 4.01 -4.44
C ASP A 519 62.38 3.60 -5.35
N SER A 520 61.26 3.26 -4.73
CA SER A 520 59.95 3.22 -5.38
C SER A 520 59.07 4.31 -4.75
N PRO A 521 58.30 5.07 -5.55
CA PRO A 521 57.47 6.15 -5.04
C PRO A 521 56.43 5.61 -4.04
N PRO A 522 56.00 6.44 -3.07
CA PRO A 522 55.19 5.98 -1.95
C PRO A 522 53.88 5.37 -2.43
N ASP A 523 53.54 4.24 -1.82
CA ASP A 523 52.31 3.46 -1.99
C ASP A 523 51.13 4.30 -2.48
N ASP A 524 50.62 3.94 -3.67
CA ASP A 524 49.24 4.16 -4.06
C ASP A 524 48.37 3.61 -2.93
N VAL A 525 47.97 4.49 -2.01
CA VAL A 525 46.87 4.22 -1.09
C VAL A 525 45.74 3.72 -1.97
N ASP A 526 45.35 2.45 -1.83
CA ASP A 526 44.28 1.87 -2.65
C ASP A 526 42.96 2.59 -2.33
N ILE A 527 42.74 3.71 -3.04
CA ILE A 527 41.57 4.58 -2.96
C ILE A 527 40.31 3.74 -3.16
N THR A 528 40.39 2.72 -4.01
CA THR A 528 39.33 1.74 -4.25
C THR A 528 38.90 1.06 -2.96
N SER A 529 39.83 0.54 -2.17
CA SER A 529 39.53 -0.17 -0.91
C SER A 529 38.87 0.74 0.14
N LYS A 530 39.36 1.98 0.29
CA LYS A 530 38.78 2.96 1.24
C LYS A 530 37.38 3.40 0.80
N LEU A 531 37.20 3.70 -0.49
CA LEU A 531 35.89 4.04 -1.04
C LEU A 531 34.94 2.85 -0.92
N ARG A 532 35.41 1.62 -1.10
CA ARG A 532 34.59 0.40 -0.99
C ARG A 532 34.10 0.17 0.44
N GLU A 533 34.92 0.46 1.45
CA GLU A 533 34.46 0.42 2.85
C GLU A 533 33.37 1.47 3.14
N CYS A 534 33.48 2.67 2.56
CA CYS A 534 32.54 3.76 2.78
C CYS A 534 31.23 3.60 1.99
N LEU A 535 31.33 3.15 0.75
CA LEU A 535 30.23 3.08 -0.19
C LEU A 535 29.58 1.70 -0.19
N GLY A 536 30.35 0.63 0.01
CA GLY A 536 29.88 -0.75 -0.04
C GLY A 536 29.64 -1.27 -1.46
N ASP A 537 29.42 -2.58 -1.53
CA ASP A 537 29.23 -3.32 -2.78
C ASP A 537 27.75 -3.60 -3.06
N SER A 538 27.44 -3.83 -4.34
CA SER A 538 26.14 -4.36 -4.75
C SER A 538 26.26 -5.31 -5.93
N THR A 539 25.49 -6.40 -5.86
CA THR A 539 25.26 -7.33 -6.97
C THR A 539 24.34 -6.76 -8.04
N ARG A 540 23.64 -5.66 -7.75
CA ARG A 540 22.77 -4.94 -8.69
C ARG A 540 23.35 -3.54 -8.96
N PRO A 541 23.13 -2.95 -10.13
CA PRO A 541 23.54 -1.57 -10.40
C PRO A 541 22.77 -0.60 -9.49
N MET A 542 23.43 -0.12 -8.43
CA MET A 542 22.88 0.83 -7.46
C MET A 542 23.74 2.08 -7.41
N PHE A 543 23.11 3.26 -7.38
CA PHE A 543 23.86 4.52 -7.44
C PHE A 543 24.85 4.61 -6.28
N GLY A 544 26.09 4.98 -6.57
CA GLY A 544 27.12 5.22 -5.56
C GLY A 544 27.61 3.96 -4.86
N LYS A 545 27.35 2.77 -5.42
CA LYS A 545 27.87 1.47 -4.94
C LYS A 545 28.85 0.89 -5.94
N PHE A 546 29.83 0.14 -5.42
CA PHE A 546 30.69 -0.68 -6.28
C PHE A 546 29.88 -1.82 -6.89
N THR A 547 30.14 -2.11 -8.15
CA THR A 547 29.44 -3.18 -8.88
C THR A 547 30.21 -4.49 -8.78
N THR A 548 29.55 -5.56 -8.35
CA THR A 548 30.13 -6.92 -8.38
C THR A 548 29.72 -7.70 -9.63
N SER A 549 28.93 -7.08 -10.51
CA SER A 549 28.52 -7.57 -11.82
C SER A 549 28.81 -6.50 -12.88
N CYS A 550 28.96 -6.91 -14.14
CA CYS A 550 29.20 -5.98 -15.23
C CYS A 550 28.02 -5.01 -15.40
N PRO A 551 28.23 -3.67 -15.38
CA PRO A 551 27.19 -2.72 -15.69
C PRO A 551 26.76 -2.82 -17.17
N PRO A 552 25.47 -2.57 -17.50
CA PRO A 552 25.00 -2.61 -18.89
C PRO A 552 25.64 -1.53 -19.78
N SER A 553 25.75 -1.80 -21.08
CA SER A 553 26.34 -0.89 -22.06
C SER A 553 25.62 0.47 -22.09
N GLY A 554 26.41 1.52 -22.24
CA GLY A 554 26.00 2.91 -22.17
C GLY A 554 25.76 3.44 -20.76
N SER A 555 25.82 2.61 -19.71
CA SER A 555 25.68 3.08 -18.33
C SER A 555 26.80 4.06 -17.97
N LEU A 556 26.49 5.02 -17.09
CA LEU A 556 27.47 5.91 -16.49
C LEU A 556 27.99 5.30 -15.19
N VAL A 557 29.29 5.38 -15.00
CA VAL A 557 30.03 4.88 -13.83
C VAL A 557 31.09 5.89 -13.41
N VAL A 558 31.55 5.82 -12.16
CA VAL A 558 32.79 6.50 -11.75
C VAL A 558 33.89 5.46 -11.71
N SER A 559 34.94 5.67 -12.51
CA SER A 559 36.16 4.88 -12.47
C SER A 559 37.03 5.35 -11.31
N THR A 560 37.52 4.42 -10.49
CA THR A 560 38.46 4.74 -9.39
C THR A 560 39.92 4.43 -9.73
N LYS A 561 40.21 4.02 -10.97
CA LYS A 561 41.55 3.64 -11.44
C LYS A 561 41.99 4.43 -12.66
N ALA A 562 43.31 4.57 -12.83
CA ALA A 562 43.92 5.11 -14.05
C ALA A 562 43.51 4.29 -15.29
N PRO A 563 43.48 4.88 -16.50
CA PRO A 563 43.98 6.21 -16.88
C PRO A 563 43.05 7.38 -16.54
N HIS A 564 41.80 7.14 -16.11
CA HIS A 564 40.87 8.19 -15.74
C HIS A 564 40.14 7.84 -14.43
N ILE A 565 40.37 8.67 -13.41
CA ILE A 565 39.61 8.65 -12.15
C ILE A 565 38.54 9.73 -12.27
N GLY A 566 37.28 9.32 -12.40
CA GLY A 566 36.19 10.24 -12.71
C GLY A 566 35.04 9.58 -13.44
N LEU A 567 34.12 10.39 -13.96
CA LEU A 567 32.92 9.92 -14.65
C LEU A 567 33.29 9.30 -15.99
N ALA A 568 32.71 8.14 -16.28
CA ALA A 568 32.90 7.45 -17.55
C ALA A 568 31.61 6.77 -18.02
N LYS A 569 31.55 6.45 -19.29
CA LYS A 569 30.47 5.70 -19.94
C LYS A 569 30.96 4.33 -20.37
N VAL A 570 30.19 3.29 -20.04
CA VAL A 570 30.43 1.93 -20.54
C VAL A 570 30.13 1.89 -22.04
N THR A 571 31.08 1.42 -22.84
CA THR A 571 30.95 1.43 -24.32
C THR A 571 30.64 0.05 -24.89
N ASP A 572 31.27 -1.00 -24.33
CA ASP A 572 31.00 -2.39 -24.65
C ASP A 572 30.96 -3.23 -23.36
N ASP A 573 30.08 -4.25 -23.36
CA ASP A 573 29.73 -4.99 -22.14
C ASP A 573 30.86 -5.90 -21.64
N VAL A 574 31.72 -6.48 -22.49
CA VAL A 574 32.75 -7.42 -21.99
C VAL A 574 33.94 -7.49 -22.96
N ILE A 575 35.12 -6.98 -22.56
CA ILE A 575 36.39 -7.31 -23.25
C ILE A 575 36.93 -8.66 -22.72
N SER A 576 36.71 -8.96 -21.43
CA SER A 576 36.98 -10.26 -20.77
C SER A 576 36.09 -10.42 -19.53
N ASP A 577 35.99 -11.63 -18.95
CA ASP A 577 35.09 -11.99 -17.82
C ASP A 577 35.18 -11.09 -16.58
N SER A 578 36.17 -10.20 -16.47
CA SER A 578 36.40 -9.29 -15.34
C SER A 578 36.60 -7.81 -15.72
N HIS A 579 36.59 -7.44 -17.00
CA HIS A 579 36.98 -6.10 -17.47
C HIS A 579 35.97 -5.48 -18.45
N ILE A 580 35.79 -4.16 -18.32
CA ILE A 580 34.87 -3.34 -19.12
C ILE A 580 35.61 -2.23 -19.86
N GLN A 581 35.06 -1.80 -21.00
CA GLN A 581 35.57 -0.67 -21.77
C GLN A 581 34.83 0.62 -21.44
N LEU A 582 35.60 1.67 -21.14
CA LEU A 582 35.09 2.95 -20.67
C LEU A 582 35.52 4.09 -21.59
N GLN A 583 34.60 5.04 -21.80
CA GLN A 583 34.85 6.36 -22.39
C GLN A 583 34.80 7.40 -21.28
N ALA A 584 35.88 8.17 -21.09
CA ALA A 584 35.92 9.23 -20.08
C ALA A 584 34.96 10.37 -20.43
N LEU A 585 34.28 10.91 -19.42
CA LEU A 585 33.29 11.98 -19.54
C LEU A 585 33.61 13.12 -18.58
N ASP A 586 33.34 14.35 -19.02
CA ASP A 586 33.35 15.52 -18.15
C ASP A 586 31.96 15.73 -17.51
N VAL A 587 31.89 16.56 -16.47
CA VAL A 587 30.63 16.95 -15.82
C VAL A 587 30.46 18.46 -15.95
N VAL A 588 29.64 18.88 -16.90
CA VAL A 588 29.35 20.29 -17.16
C VAL A 588 27.94 20.62 -16.67
N GLU A 589 27.78 21.72 -15.95
CA GLU A 589 26.47 22.18 -15.47
C GLU A 589 26.09 23.47 -16.19
N GLU A 590 25.05 23.39 -17.03
CA GLU A 590 24.47 24.53 -17.74
C GLU A 590 22.99 24.67 -17.33
N ASP A 591 22.60 25.86 -16.89
CA ASP A 591 21.24 26.19 -16.44
C ASP A 591 20.64 25.23 -15.38
N GLY A 592 21.50 24.63 -14.56
CA GLY A 592 21.10 23.68 -13.52
C GLY A 592 20.78 22.26 -14.03
N MET A 593 21.12 21.96 -15.29
CA MET A 593 21.15 20.61 -15.85
C MET A 593 22.59 20.14 -16.02
N ILE A 594 22.84 18.86 -15.69
CA ILE A 594 24.15 18.24 -15.91
C ILE A 594 24.18 17.68 -17.33
N THR A 595 25.19 18.07 -18.09
CA THR A 595 25.61 17.45 -19.34
C THR A 595 26.92 16.72 -19.12
N THR A 596 27.14 15.66 -19.89
CA THR A 596 28.31 14.78 -19.74
C THR A 596 29.01 14.60 -21.07
N PRO A 597 29.72 15.63 -21.57
CA PRO A 597 30.43 15.54 -22.84
C PRO A 597 31.64 14.60 -22.74
N GLU A 598 32.01 13.99 -23.86
CA GLU A 598 33.17 13.09 -23.92
C GLU A 598 34.48 13.88 -23.80
N ILE A 599 35.42 13.34 -23.02
CA ILE A 599 36.76 13.91 -22.91
C ILE A 599 37.60 13.37 -24.07
N SER A 600 37.65 14.11 -25.18
CA SER A 600 38.32 13.70 -26.41
C SER A 600 39.84 13.48 -26.26
N SER A 601 40.45 13.94 -25.16
CA SER A 601 41.88 13.73 -24.88
C SER A 601 42.17 12.38 -24.21
N ILE A 602 41.15 11.61 -23.84
CA ILE A 602 41.30 10.30 -23.21
C ILE A 602 40.65 9.27 -24.13
N ASP A 603 41.49 8.43 -24.72
CA ASP A 603 41.04 7.30 -25.54
C ASP A 603 40.25 6.28 -24.70
N LEU A 604 39.49 5.42 -25.38
CA LEU A 604 38.81 4.30 -24.75
C LEU A 604 39.79 3.46 -23.93
N TYR A 605 39.45 3.21 -22.67
CA TYR A 605 40.31 2.49 -21.74
C TYR A 605 39.59 1.32 -21.09
N THR A 606 40.36 0.33 -20.64
CA THR A 606 39.83 -0.89 -20.03
C THR A 606 40.07 -0.85 -18.53
N THR A 607 39.06 -1.20 -17.73
CA THR A 607 39.18 -1.24 -16.26
C THR A 607 38.42 -2.46 -15.70
N PRO A 608 38.86 -3.04 -14.57
CA PRO A 608 38.10 -4.07 -13.87
C PRO A 608 36.72 -3.54 -13.43
N TYR A 609 35.63 -4.26 -13.70
CA TYR A 609 34.29 -3.76 -13.32
C TYR A 609 34.10 -3.68 -11.79
N ASP A 610 34.90 -4.40 -11.00
CA ASP A 610 34.85 -4.29 -9.55
C ASP A 610 35.45 -2.96 -9.04
N SER A 611 36.21 -2.26 -9.88
CA SER A 611 36.80 -0.94 -9.58
C SER A 611 35.99 0.25 -10.12
N VAL A 612 34.71 0.02 -10.46
CA VAL A 612 33.80 1.10 -10.83
C VAL A 612 32.63 1.22 -9.86
N ILE A 613 32.20 2.46 -9.67
CA ILE A 613 31.03 2.81 -8.88
C ILE A 613 29.90 3.11 -9.85
N TYR A 614 28.77 2.41 -9.74
CA TYR A 614 27.65 2.65 -10.64
C TYR A 614 27.01 4.01 -10.37
N VAL A 615 26.69 4.73 -11.45
CA VAL A 615 26.01 6.02 -11.36
C VAL A 615 24.59 5.90 -11.89
N ARG A 616 24.39 5.61 -13.18
CA ARG A 616 23.04 5.57 -13.78
C ARG A 616 23.03 4.82 -15.12
N PRO A 617 21.87 4.37 -15.61
CA PRO A 617 21.77 3.78 -16.95
C PRO A 617 21.81 4.87 -18.03
N SER A 618 22.16 4.48 -19.26
CA SER A 618 22.29 5.37 -20.43
C SER A 618 21.05 6.24 -20.68
N SER A 619 19.86 5.68 -20.46
CA SER A 619 18.58 6.28 -20.84
C SER A 619 17.92 7.19 -19.79
N SER A 620 18.49 7.32 -18.59
CA SER A 620 17.89 8.22 -17.58
C SER A 620 18.38 9.65 -17.76
N ASN A 621 17.53 10.65 -17.54
CA ASN A 621 17.99 12.04 -17.52
C ASN A 621 18.48 12.40 -16.12
N TRP A 622 19.42 13.34 -16.04
CA TRP A 622 19.86 13.89 -14.78
C TRP A 622 18.71 14.58 -14.05
N THR A 623 18.34 14.07 -12.88
CA THR A 623 17.53 14.84 -11.94
C THR A 623 18.42 15.78 -11.14
N ARG A 624 17.90 16.94 -10.72
CA ARG A 624 18.64 17.88 -9.86
C ARG A 624 19.20 17.21 -8.59
N ALA A 625 18.46 16.24 -8.05
CA ALA A 625 18.87 15.46 -6.88
C ALA A 625 20.03 14.51 -7.20
N ARG A 626 19.95 13.73 -8.28
CA ARG A 626 21.03 12.84 -8.71
C ARG A 626 22.27 13.61 -9.11
N GLY A 627 22.11 14.78 -9.74
CA GLY A 627 23.25 15.64 -10.03
C GLY A 627 23.98 16.12 -8.78
N LYS A 628 23.24 16.47 -7.72
CA LYS A 628 23.86 16.77 -6.42
C LYS A 628 24.60 15.56 -5.84
N GLN A 629 23.98 14.38 -5.83
CA GLN A 629 24.61 13.17 -5.30
C GLN A 629 25.85 12.76 -6.10
N LEU A 630 25.87 12.96 -7.43
CA LEU A 630 27.05 12.73 -8.25
C LEU A 630 28.18 13.66 -7.85
N ARG A 631 27.91 14.96 -7.64
CA ARG A 631 28.94 15.89 -7.16
C ARG A 631 29.51 15.48 -5.81
N ASP A 632 28.63 15.14 -4.87
CA ASP A 632 29.04 14.66 -3.55
C ASP A 632 29.88 13.36 -3.64
N LEU A 633 29.64 12.53 -4.66
CA LEU A 633 30.40 11.32 -4.94
C LEU A 633 31.76 11.61 -5.59
N LEU A 634 31.84 12.54 -6.54
CA LEU A 634 33.09 12.92 -7.24
C LEU A 634 34.04 13.75 -6.35
N ILE A 635 33.52 14.40 -5.30
CA ILE A 635 34.33 15.13 -4.31
C ILE A 635 34.99 14.20 -3.30
N LYS A 636 34.36 13.05 -3.02
CA LYS A 636 34.90 12.02 -2.13
C LYS A 636 36.03 11.27 -2.80
#